data_AF-A0A4Q4L3K8-F1
#
_entry.id   AF-A0A4Q4L3K8-F1
#
_cell.length_a   1.000
_cell.length_b   1.000
_cell.length_c   1.000
_cell.angle_alpha   90.00
_cell.angle_beta   90.00
_cell.angle_gamma   90.00
#
_symmetry.space_group_name_H-M   'P 1'
#
loop_
_entity.id
_entity.type
_entity.pdbx_description
1 polymer ?
#
loop_
_entity_poly.entity_id
_entity_poly.type
_entity_poly.pdbx_seq_one_letter_code
_entity_poly.pdbx_strand_id
1 'polypeptide(L)'
;MQGKYSSGLTLPLNELLTVVLITHNRPAFLRRAVKYYSSLPCRIMVLDSTPERPEGDFSAVDYHHVPQFAYWGMQAKLAYGVEQLSTPYMVLAADDDFIVFDSLCESVGFLQANRDYGMCHGYCLMYLAKADGVNYYRRDKKVQEDYSSERAQDRVIDYMSQYIPPFYAVTRTDLMKTWHSSLPPGTNFQWQEIGHVYFLLASAKARILPIPYVVREINYGVSEHNTDVYHSLTYVDGKSVAEREAFAEFLVSLPTGIQNLDAGQAKAFVLESFAAMAESLAVRRALTAELIFESTWNQQLRRPDRRFGPLQYVEMPFYNQAFFDLLEQFEFMMHTLPAGRLQLEGLEGRWTRQAHLLQARNNDTPESVVDRLWQAHDLNAFNQVVAKRLAAQLQVLGDETAAQAMHEWVARLEALTVDDHLVTFDKMQSGRLLHWLAARAPAIEQLESISQHVAAEGGGQQFGIFLLDLDNDIDKLQVSLDSLVEGYCKAFRIVVFTTGEAPAATTAQNTLHFVRVTPGNLVDKLNQSAQQSPSDWLMLAQAGDEFTASGLLRASLELMGAESVRAVATDEIQRKENGALVDVFRPGFNLDLLQSVPSLMARHWLIRRQVLLDAGGYQADFSKALEFDLLLRIIEQGGLDGLAHLDEPLLITEQAPLEENAHERQALLRHLGNRGYKAKVTSAAPGTWQIDYRHTEQPLVSIIVPVIDDLPALRRCLEGVLLKTRYSRYEVLLAANGKQSAAVNDWLGTLRHAKVNVLRADQPLSEVALYNAASEQAQGEYLVLLAADSEVVNPNWIDSLLNHAQRPEVGIVGAKLVDRDGKVANAGLILGLNEGVGSPFIGEQHKAEGYMQRLVVEQNYSAVSRVCLMVGKELFDALGGLDEATFADGYADVDLCLKAGQAGYLTVWTPLVQVLHTGELPQAPAALAALREKWPDAFAQDAAYNANLALSGKGFTLGENASINWAQLLA
;
A
#
# COMPACT_ATOMS: atom_id res chain seq x y z
N MET A 1 35.77 -8.97 37.66
CA MET A 1 36.17 -10.29 38.21
C MET A 1 36.17 -11.28 37.07
N GLN A 2 37.32 -11.85 36.71
CA GLN A 2 37.41 -12.98 35.78
C GLN A 2 36.76 -14.21 36.44
N GLY A 3 35.58 -14.59 35.95
CA GLY A 3 34.83 -15.77 36.39
C GLY A 3 34.86 -16.85 35.30
N LYS A 4 35.55 -17.95 35.61
CA LYS A 4 35.72 -19.16 34.82
C LYS A 4 34.38 -19.86 34.51
N TYR A 5 33.92 -19.87 33.25
CA TYR A 5 33.12 -20.95 32.67
C TYR A 5 33.37 -21.01 31.15
N SER A 6 34.60 -21.36 30.77
CA SER A 6 34.93 -21.78 29.40
C SER A 6 35.31 -23.26 29.46
N SER A 7 34.80 -24.03 28.50
CA SER A 7 35.10 -25.44 28.17
C SER A 7 34.44 -26.56 29.01
N GLY A 8 33.10 -26.60 29.10
CA GLY A 8 32.36 -27.76 29.63
C GLY A 8 31.76 -28.72 28.58
N LEU A 9 31.78 -28.37 27.29
CA LEU A 9 31.23 -29.21 26.22
C LEU A 9 32.21 -30.34 25.87
N THR A 10 31.70 -31.56 25.80
CA THR A 10 32.49 -32.76 25.49
C THR A 10 32.85 -32.89 24.01
N LEU A 11 32.11 -32.22 23.13
CA LEU A 11 32.30 -32.16 21.68
C LEU A 11 32.09 -30.72 21.17
N PRO A 12 32.62 -30.35 20.00
CA PRO A 12 32.30 -29.10 19.32
C PRO A 12 30.78 -28.90 19.13
N LEU A 13 30.30 -27.65 19.18
CA LEU A 13 28.86 -27.37 19.12
C LEU A 13 28.22 -27.79 17.79
N ASN A 14 28.95 -27.75 16.67
CA ASN A 14 28.48 -28.22 15.37
C ASN A 14 28.24 -29.73 15.28
N GLU A 15 28.79 -30.53 16.18
CA GLU A 15 28.46 -31.96 16.32
C GLU A 15 27.26 -32.20 17.26
N LEU A 16 26.94 -31.22 18.10
CA LEU A 16 25.93 -31.33 19.15
C LEU A 16 24.60 -30.66 18.81
N LEU A 17 24.62 -29.55 18.08
CA LEU A 17 23.46 -28.69 17.86
C LEU A 17 23.31 -28.33 16.38
N THR A 18 22.08 -28.45 15.88
CA THR A 18 21.66 -27.84 14.61
C THR A 18 20.69 -26.69 14.88
N VAL A 19 20.99 -25.50 14.38
CA VAL A 19 20.05 -24.39 14.29
C VAL A 19 19.25 -24.55 13.00
N VAL A 20 17.94 -24.63 13.12
CA VAL A 20 17.01 -24.78 11.98
C VAL A 20 16.34 -23.43 11.74
N LEU A 21 16.84 -22.71 10.73
CA LEU A 21 16.34 -21.42 10.29
C LEU A 21 15.17 -21.61 9.32
N ILE A 22 14.06 -20.89 9.56
CA ILE A 22 12.84 -21.01 8.76
C ILE A 22 12.54 -19.66 8.11
N THR A 23 12.28 -19.67 6.80
CA THR A 23 11.90 -18.47 6.05
C THR A 23 10.86 -18.76 4.96
N HIS A 24 10.02 -17.80 4.63
CA HIS A 24 9.08 -17.85 3.50
C HIS A 24 8.86 -16.43 2.98
N ASN A 25 9.17 -16.18 1.70
CA ASN A 25 8.97 -14.87 1.05
C ASN A 25 9.68 -13.67 1.72
N ARG A 26 10.77 -13.91 2.46
CA ARG A 26 11.53 -12.86 3.18
C ARG A 26 13.03 -12.88 2.84
N PRO A 27 13.42 -12.66 1.56
CA PRO A 27 14.82 -12.80 1.12
C PRO A 27 15.80 -11.84 1.82
N ALA A 28 15.37 -10.63 2.20
CA ALA A 28 16.23 -9.68 2.91
C ALA A 28 16.54 -10.14 4.35
N PHE A 29 15.53 -10.63 5.07
CA PHE A 29 15.71 -11.24 6.40
C PHE A 29 16.58 -12.48 6.31
N LEU A 30 16.32 -13.35 5.33
CA LEU A 30 17.13 -14.54 5.09
C LEU A 30 18.61 -14.22 4.88
N ARG A 31 18.96 -13.24 4.03
CA ARG A 31 20.37 -12.85 3.82
C ARG A 31 21.03 -12.36 5.11
N ARG A 32 20.34 -11.54 5.90
CA ARG A 32 20.85 -11.06 7.19
C ARG A 32 21.02 -12.21 8.19
N ALA A 33 20.02 -13.09 8.30
CA ALA A 33 20.06 -14.23 9.18
C ALA A 33 21.20 -15.19 8.79
N VAL A 34 21.35 -15.54 7.51
CA VAL A 34 22.46 -16.39 7.04
C VAL A 34 23.81 -15.73 7.34
N LYS A 35 23.95 -14.41 7.14
CA LYS A 35 25.19 -13.70 7.49
C LYS A 35 25.52 -13.80 8.98
N TYR A 36 24.51 -13.69 9.85
CA TYR A 36 24.67 -13.86 11.29
C TYR A 36 25.01 -15.31 11.66
N TYR A 37 24.14 -16.24 11.30
CA TYR A 37 24.22 -17.64 11.74
C TYR A 37 25.41 -18.40 11.15
N SER A 38 25.84 -18.09 9.92
CA SER A 38 27.03 -18.73 9.32
C SER A 38 28.33 -18.39 10.05
N SER A 39 28.36 -17.30 10.84
CA SER A 39 29.52 -16.98 11.68
C SER A 39 29.59 -17.81 12.96
N LEU A 40 28.50 -18.50 13.32
CA LEU A 40 28.43 -19.30 14.53
C LEU A 40 29.07 -20.68 14.28
N PRO A 41 29.91 -21.20 15.19
CA PRO A 41 30.53 -22.51 15.06
C PRO A 41 29.55 -23.66 15.40
N CYS A 42 28.36 -23.67 14.81
CA CYS A 42 27.37 -24.74 14.90
C CYS A 42 26.82 -25.11 13.51
N ARG A 43 26.08 -26.23 13.41
CA ARG A 43 25.45 -26.61 12.14
C ARG A 43 24.22 -25.73 11.93
N ILE A 44 24.10 -25.13 10.75
CA ILE A 44 22.95 -24.30 10.38
C ILE A 44 22.23 -24.98 9.22
N MET A 45 20.96 -25.30 9.41
CA MET A 45 20.06 -25.78 8.37
C MET A 45 19.06 -24.69 8.05
N VAL A 46 18.91 -24.36 6.77
CA VAL A 46 17.93 -23.37 6.29
C VAL A 46 16.81 -24.08 5.55
N LEU A 47 15.57 -23.87 6.00
CA LEU A 47 14.37 -24.33 5.32
C LEU A 47 13.67 -23.13 4.67
N ASP A 48 13.91 -22.95 3.37
CA ASP A 48 13.33 -21.86 2.60
C ASP A 48 12.19 -22.37 1.72
N SER A 49 10.97 -21.89 1.98
CA SER A 49 9.79 -22.26 1.19
C SER A 49 9.28 -21.13 0.30
N THR A 50 10.16 -20.16 -0.02
CA THR A 50 9.90 -19.15 -1.05
C THR A 50 9.69 -19.84 -2.41
N PRO A 51 8.70 -19.43 -3.24
CA PRO A 51 8.43 -20.05 -4.53
C PRO A 51 9.65 -20.14 -5.44
N GLU A 52 10.44 -19.08 -5.47
CA GLU A 52 11.70 -19.00 -6.21
C GLU A 52 12.89 -18.92 -5.26
N ARG A 53 13.98 -19.59 -5.60
CA ARG A 53 15.20 -19.56 -4.80
C ARG A 53 15.80 -18.15 -4.85
N PRO A 54 16.00 -17.46 -3.70
CA PRO A 54 16.61 -16.15 -3.67
C PRO A 54 18.05 -16.15 -4.22
N GLU A 55 18.46 -15.03 -4.83
CA GLU A 55 19.86 -14.77 -5.15
C GLU A 55 20.68 -14.54 -3.87
N GLY A 56 21.87 -15.15 -3.81
CA GLY A 56 22.81 -15.00 -2.70
C GLY A 56 23.75 -16.19 -2.55
N ASP A 57 24.84 -16.00 -1.81
CA ASP A 57 25.73 -17.09 -1.40
C ASP A 57 25.21 -17.76 -0.12
N PHE A 58 24.84 -19.03 -0.25
CA PHE A 58 24.39 -19.88 0.85
C PHE A 58 25.35 -21.04 1.12
N SER A 59 26.57 -21.00 0.59
CA SER A 59 27.56 -22.09 0.70
C SER A 59 28.01 -22.38 2.13
N ALA A 60 27.87 -21.40 3.03
CA ALA A 60 28.22 -21.52 4.44
C ALA A 60 27.16 -22.21 5.31
N VAL A 61 26.01 -22.60 4.75
CA VAL A 61 24.89 -23.23 5.48
C VAL A 61 24.35 -24.44 4.73
N ASP A 62 23.67 -25.34 5.44
CA ASP A 62 22.94 -26.48 4.86
C ASP A 62 21.58 -26.00 4.32
N TYR A 63 21.56 -25.53 3.07
CA TYR A 63 20.42 -24.82 2.48
C TYR A 63 19.46 -25.75 1.74
N HIS A 64 18.22 -25.83 2.20
CA HIS A 64 17.14 -26.60 1.59
C HIS A 64 16.06 -25.66 1.00
N HIS A 65 15.97 -25.63 -0.33
CA HIS A 65 14.87 -24.98 -1.04
C HIS A 65 13.69 -25.94 -1.18
N VAL A 66 12.59 -25.64 -0.48
CA VAL A 66 11.42 -26.50 -0.31
C VAL A 66 10.10 -25.79 -0.65
N PRO A 67 9.93 -25.31 -1.89
CA PRO A 67 8.75 -24.54 -2.31
C PRO A 67 7.44 -25.33 -2.24
N GLN A 68 7.50 -26.68 -2.21
CA GLN A 68 6.33 -27.54 -2.03
C GLN A 68 5.64 -27.34 -0.67
N PHE A 69 6.34 -26.79 0.32
CA PHE A 69 5.78 -26.43 1.62
C PHE A 69 5.48 -24.92 1.66
N ALA A 70 4.59 -24.48 0.78
CA ALA A 70 4.07 -23.10 0.73
C ALA A 70 3.55 -22.64 2.11
N TYR A 71 3.16 -21.37 2.24
CA TYR A 71 2.79 -20.75 3.52
C TYR A 71 1.95 -21.63 4.49
N TRP A 72 0.88 -22.27 3.98
CA TRP A 72 0.00 -23.13 4.78
C TRP A 72 0.56 -24.54 5.08
N GLY A 73 1.69 -24.90 4.48
CA GLY A 73 2.41 -26.16 4.65
C GLY A 73 3.45 -26.16 5.78
N MET A 74 3.40 -25.18 6.70
CA MET A 74 4.37 -25.02 7.80
C MET A 74 4.58 -26.30 8.62
N GLN A 75 3.51 -27.05 8.92
CA GLN A 75 3.61 -28.33 9.63
C GLN A 75 4.53 -29.32 8.91
N ALA A 76 4.29 -29.52 7.60
CA ALA A 76 5.03 -30.46 6.78
C ALA A 76 6.49 -30.01 6.59
N LYS A 77 6.71 -28.69 6.49
CA LYS A 77 8.04 -28.09 6.44
C LYS A 77 8.87 -28.41 7.68
N LEU A 78 8.30 -28.19 8.87
CA LEU A 78 8.97 -28.48 10.14
C LEU A 78 9.27 -29.96 10.29
N ALA A 79 8.29 -30.83 9.99
CA ALA A 79 8.49 -32.28 10.04
C ALA A 79 9.61 -32.75 9.10
N TYR A 80 9.64 -32.22 7.86
CA TYR A 80 10.72 -32.48 6.90
C TYR A 80 12.10 -32.07 7.42
N GLY A 81 12.21 -30.86 8.00
CA GLY A 81 13.47 -30.38 8.56
C GLY A 81 13.96 -31.21 9.74
N VAL A 82 13.08 -31.46 10.71
CA VAL A 82 13.39 -32.19 11.94
C VAL A 82 13.82 -33.63 11.67
N GLU A 83 13.21 -34.29 10.69
CA GLU A 83 13.56 -35.68 10.33
C GLU A 83 15.02 -35.80 9.84
N GLN A 84 15.53 -34.76 9.16
CA GLN A 84 16.87 -34.74 8.59
C GLN A 84 17.98 -34.48 9.62
N LEU A 85 17.63 -34.13 10.85
CA LEU A 85 18.60 -33.80 11.89
C LEU A 85 19.31 -35.04 12.41
N SER A 86 20.64 -34.94 12.51
CA SER A 86 21.53 -35.98 13.07
C SER A 86 22.17 -35.57 14.40
N THR A 87 22.12 -34.29 14.77
CA THR A 87 22.68 -33.79 16.03
C THR A 87 21.77 -34.13 17.20
N PRO A 88 22.30 -34.37 18.41
CA PRO A 88 21.50 -34.72 19.59
C PRO A 88 20.60 -33.58 20.09
N TYR A 89 20.93 -32.34 19.75
CA TYR A 89 20.14 -31.15 20.07
C TYR A 89 19.78 -30.37 18.82
N MET A 90 18.67 -29.62 18.91
CA MET A 90 18.23 -28.69 17.89
C MET A 90 17.64 -27.43 18.50
N VAL A 91 17.56 -26.37 17.71
CA VAL A 91 16.83 -25.15 18.04
C VAL A 91 16.20 -24.59 16.77
N LEU A 92 14.95 -24.13 16.84
CA LEU A 92 14.30 -23.42 15.74
C LEU A 92 14.67 -21.93 15.83
N ALA A 93 14.85 -21.27 14.69
CA ALA A 93 15.10 -19.85 14.58
C ALA A 93 14.24 -19.24 13.48
N ALA A 94 13.65 -18.07 13.73
CA ALA A 94 13.06 -17.26 12.68
C ALA A 94 14.14 -16.43 11.96
N ASP A 95 13.86 -16.00 10.73
CA ASP A 95 14.76 -15.18 9.92
C ASP A 95 14.92 -13.74 10.41
N ASP A 96 14.15 -13.34 11.42
CA ASP A 96 14.22 -12.06 12.11
C ASP A 96 14.80 -12.13 13.53
N ASP A 97 15.25 -13.32 13.96
CA ASP A 97 15.85 -13.56 15.27
C ASP A 97 17.38 -13.47 15.26
N PHE A 98 17.95 -12.91 16.33
CA PHE A 98 19.35 -13.09 16.71
C PHE A 98 19.42 -13.93 17.99
N ILE A 99 19.66 -15.24 17.85
CA ILE A 99 19.94 -16.11 19.01
C ILE A 99 21.38 -15.91 19.45
N VAL A 100 21.60 -15.59 20.72
CA VAL A 100 22.93 -15.33 21.29
C VAL A 100 23.74 -16.62 21.36
N PHE A 101 24.93 -16.64 20.75
CA PHE A 101 25.78 -17.83 20.66
C PHE A 101 26.12 -18.45 22.03
N ASP A 102 26.59 -17.63 22.97
CA ASP A 102 26.95 -18.12 24.31
C ASP A 102 25.77 -18.77 25.02
N SER A 103 24.55 -18.28 24.78
CA SER A 103 23.34 -18.86 25.35
C SER A 103 23.01 -20.25 24.78
N LEU A 104 23.33 -20.52 23.51
CA LEU A 104 23.23 -21.86 22.92
C LEU A 104 24.22 -22.83 23.57
N CYS A 105 25.46 -22.39 23.78
CA CYS A 105 26.49 -23.16 24.46
C CYS A 105 26.07 -23.54 25.89
N GLU A 106 25.54 -22.58 26.65
CA GLU A 106 25.05 -22.80 28.01
C GLU A 106 23.85 -23.75 28.04
N SER A 107 22.87 -23.57 27.14
CA SER A 107 21.69 -24.44 27.06
C SER A 107 22.06 -25.88 26.70
N VAL A 108 22.95 -26.10 25.72
CA VAL A 108 23.44 -27.44 25.37
C VAL A 108 24.24 -28.04 26.52
N GLY A 109 25.14 -27.27 27.14
CA GLY A 109 25.93 -27.73 28.28
C GLY A 109 25.05 -28.16 29.46
N PHE A 110 23.99 -27.40 29.76
CA PHE A 110 23.01 -27.76 30.76
C PHE A 110 22.29 -29.08 30.42
N LEU A 111 21.82 -29.25 29.17
CA LEU A 111 21.13 -30.47 28.76
C LEU A 111 22.07 -31.69 28.70
N GLN A 112 23.34 -31.51 28.39
CA GLN A 112 24.32 -32.60 28.48
C GLN A 112 24.53 -33.06 29.92
N ALA A 113 24.58 -32.12 30.87
CA ALA A 113 24.73 -32.42 32.29
C ALA A 113 23.46 -33.02 32.93
N ASN A 114 22.28 -32.71 32.39
CA ASN A 114 20.98 -33.10 32.97
C ASN A 114 20.12 -33.88 31.97
N ARG A 115 20.22 -35.23 32.01
CA ARG A 115 19.61 -36.13 31.02
C ARG A 115 18.08 -36.16 31.05
N ASP A 116 17.47 -35.88 32.19
CA ASP A 116 16.02 -35.83 32.44
C ASP A 116 15.36 -34.51 32.00
N TYR A 117 16.15 -33.52 31.56
CA TYR A 117 15.65 -32.29 30.95
C TYR A 117 15.57 -32.44 29.43
N GLY A 118 14.45 -31.97 28.86
CA GLY A 118 14.15 -32.05 27.44
C GLY A 118 14.36 -30.73 26.69
N MET A 119 14.28 -29.60 27.39
CA MET A 119 14.49 -28.28 26.82
C MET A 119 15.22 -27.32 27.77
N CYS A 120 15.98 -26.39 27.19
CA CYS A 120 16.67 -25.31 27.91
C CYS A 120 16.75 -24.05 27.04
N HIS A 121 16.40 -22.89 27.60
CA HIS A 121 16.51 -21.59 26.93
C HIS A 121 16.76 -20.47 27.96
N GLY A 122 16.72 -19.20 27.55
CA GLY A 122 16.75 -18.05 28.45
C GLY A 122 15.72 -16.98 28.07
N TYR A 123 15.97 -15.73 28.44
CA TYR A 123 15.03 -14.61 28.27
C TYR A 123 15.22 -13.87 26.94
N CYS A 124 14.11 -13.47 26.34
CA CYS A 124 14.07 -12.77 25.06
C CYS A 124 13.81 -11.26 25.20
N LEU A 125 14.52 -10.50 24.37
CA LEU A 125 14.30 -9.08 24.12
C LEU A 125 13.70 -8.91 22.71
N MET A 126 12.82 -7.92 22.52
CA MET A 126 12.30 -7.55 21.22
C MET A 126 12.98 -6.30 20.67
N TYR A 127 13.08 -6.16 19.35
CA TYR A 127 13.56 -4.96 18.66
C TYR A 127 12.58 -4.50 17.57
N LEU A 128 12.64 -3.22 17.23
CA LEU A 128 12.02 -2.63 16.04
C LEU A 128 13.07 -1.76 15.33
N ALA A 129 13.51 -2.21 14.15
CA ALA A 129 14.46 -1.46 13.35
C ALA A 129 13.76 -0.29 12.63
N LYS A 130 14.39 0.89 12.68
CA LYS A 130 14.02 2.11 11.96
C LYS A 130 15.17 2.52 11.04
N ALA A 131 14.96 3.55 10.23
CA ALA A 131 15.98 4.03 9.30
C ALA A 131 17.26 4.52 9.99
N ASP A 132 17.16 5.11 11.19
CA ASP A 132 18.26 5.75 11.94
C ASP A 132 18.50 5.18 13.34
N GLY A 133 17.75 4.15 13.72
CA GLY A 133 17.91 3.52 15.02
C GLY A 133 17.12 2.25 15.21
N VAL A 134 17.14 1.73 16.43
CA VAL A 134 16.46 0.52 16.86
C VAL A 134 15.82 0.76 18.21
N ASN A 135 14.52 0.45 18.32
CA ASN A 135 13.83 0.46 19.61
C ASN A 135 13.87 -0.93 20.22
N TYR A 136 14.15 -1.03 21.52
CA TYR A 136 14.19 -2.30 22.23
C TYR A 136 13.06 -2.41 23.26
N TYR A 137 12.34 -3.53 23.23
CA TYR A 137 11.17 -3.79 24.04
C TYR A 137 11.36 -5.02 24.92
N ARG A 138 10.86 -4.96 26.15
CA ARG A 138 10.73 -6.11 27.03
C ARG A 138 9.66 -7.02 26.44
N ARG A 139 10.05 -8.24 26.09
CA ARG A 139 9.12 -9.33 25.76
C ARG A 139 8.80 -10.14 27.00
N ASP A 140 9.84 -10.70 27.62
CA ASP A 140 9.67 -11.65 28.71
C ASP A 140 9.76 -10.95 30.08
N LYS A 141 8.86 -11.33 30.99
CA LYS A 141 8.96 -11.06 32.43
C LYS A 141 9.65 -12.23 33.10
N LYS A 142 10.26 -11.97 34.25
CA LYS A 142 10.88 -13.04 35.05
C LYS A 142 9.80 -14.02 35.53
N VAL A 143 10.06 -15.32 35.35
CA VAL A 143 9.14 -16.42 35.71
C VAL A 143 9.89 -17.46 36.55
N GLN A 144 9.20 -18.55 36.90
CA GLN A 144 9.86 -19.77 37.39
C GLN A 144 10.88 -20.27 36.36
N GLU A 145 12.11 -20.51 36.81
CA GLU A 145 13.24 -20.85 35.94
C GLU A 145 13.54 -22.35 35.91
N ASP A 146 12.99 -23.12 36.85
CA ASP A 146 13.21 -24.56 36.96
C ASP A 146 11.88 -25.32 37.03
N TYR A 147 11.58 -26.10 36.00
CA TYR A 147 10.39 -26.94 35.94
C TYR A 147 10.81 -28.40 36.11
N SER A 148 11.21 -28.71 37.34
CA SER A 148 11.90 -29.96 37.67
C SER A 148 11.07 -30.95 38.49
N SER A 149 9.76 -30.68 38.67
CA SER A 149 8.84 -31.61 39.35
C SER A 149 8.89 -32.99 38.69
N GLU A 150 8.94 -34.04 39.51
CA GLU A 150 8.85 -35.43 39.04
C GLU A 150 7.47 -35.73 38.43
N ARG A 151 6.42 -34.99 38.83
CA ARG A 151 5.07 -35.13 38.29
C ARG A 151 4.91 -34.26 37.05
N ALA A 152 4.62 -34.89 35.92
CA ALA A 152 4.43 -34.22 34.63
C ALA A 152 3.29 -33.20 34.64
N GLN A 153 2.20 -33.51 35.35
CA GLN A 153 1.05 -32.60 35.48
C GLN A 153 1.43 -31.25 36.10
N ASP A 154 2.24 -31.28 37.16
CA ASP A 154 2.67 -30.07 37.86
C ASP A 154 3.55 -29.21 36.93
N ARG A 155 4.48 -29.82 36.17
CA ARG A 155 5.31 -29.09 35.19
C ARG A 155 4.47 -28.38 34.13
N VAL A 156 3.48 -29.08 33.56
CA VAL A 156 2.60 -28.53 32.51
C VAL A 156 1.81 -27.33 33.04
N ILE A 157 1.15 -27.46 34.20
CA ILE A 157 0.34 -26.38 34.77
C ILE A 157 1.20 -25.18 35.20
N ASP A 158 2.31 -25.43 35.89
CA ASP A 158 3.19 -24.37 36.37
C ASP A 158 3.69 -23.51 35.20
N TYR A 159 4.10 -24.13 34.10
CA TYR A 159 4.59 -23.41 32.93
C TYR A 159 3.47 -22.72 32.15
N MET A 160 2.35 -23.41 31.89
CA MET A 160 1.21 -22.79 31.18
C MET A 160 0.68 -21.57 31.93
N SER A 161 0.67 -21.63 33.27
CA SER A 161 0.27 -20.49 34.12
C SER A 161 1.26 -19.31 34.07
N GLN A 162 2.46 -19.49 33.52
CA GLN A 162 3.52 -18.49 33.36
C GLN A 162 4.09 -18.51 31.92
N TYR A 163 3.22 -18.78 30.95
CA TYR A 163 3.61 -19.12 29.58
C TYR A 163 4.59 -18.15 28.92
N ILE A 164 5.78 -18.66 28.59
CA ILE A 164 6.73 -18.10 27.62
C ILE A 164 6.81 -19.10 26.47
N PRO A 165 6.78 -18.70 25.18
CA PRO A 165 6.86 -19.65 24.08
C PRO A 165 8.22 -20.38 24.06
N PRO A 166 8.27 -21.72 24.26
CA PRO A 166 9.50 -22.51 24.19
C PRO A 166 9.84 -22.92 22.77
N PHE A 167 9.12 -22.43 21.75
CA PHE A 167 9.30 -22.82 20.35
C PHE A 167 10.75 -22.65 19.87
N TYR A 168 11.46 -21.68 20.44
CA TYR A 168 12.87 -21.37 20.14
C TYR A 168 13.85 -21.93 21.19
N ALA A 169 13.42 -22.84 22.06
CA ALA A 169 14.32 -23.43 23.06
C ALA A 169 15.28 -24.44 22.41
N VAL A 170 16.45 -24.64 23.02
CA VAL A 170 17.27 -25.80 22.68
C VAL A 170 16.56 -27.04 23.20
N THR A 171 16.24 -27.98 22.32
CA THR A 171 15.54 -29.22 22.64
C THR A 171 16.37 -30.44 22.27
N ARG A 172 16.09 -31.58 22.90
CA ARG A 172 16.58 -32.88 22.41
C ARG A 172 15.92 -33.21 21.08
N THR A 173 16.72 -33.57 20.08
CA THR A 173 16.23 -33.86 18.72
C THR A 173 15.23 -35.01 18.69
N ASP A 174 15.42 -36.05 19.50
CA ASP A 174 14.51 -37.21 19.54
C ASP A 174 13.10 -36.84 20.04
N LEU A 175 13.00 -35.87 20.96
CA LEU A 175 11.70 -35.35 21.40
C LEU A 175 10.98 -34.65 20.25
N MET A 176 11.71 -33.83 19.48
CA MET A 176 11.13 -33.12 18.34
C MET A 176 10.73 -34.06 17.21
N LYS A 177 11.52 -35.10 16.92
CA LYS A 177 11.13 -36.16 15.98
C LYS A 177 9.85 -36.87 16.40
N THR A 178 9.73 -37.18 17.70
CA THR A 178 8.51 -37.79 18.27
C THR A 178 7.30 -36.87 18.14
N TRP A 179 7.46 -35.58 18.47
CA TRP A 179 6.40 -34.58 18.34
C TRP A 179 5.90 -34.45 16.90
N HIS A 180 6.81 -34.20 15.95
CA HIS A 180 6.44 -33.95 14.57
C HIS A 180 5.91 -35.19 13.84
N SER A 181 6.36 -36.39 14.19
CA SER A 181 5.81 -37.64 13.65
C SER A 181 4.43 -38.01 14.21
N SER A 182 4.08 -37.48 15.39
CA SER A 182 2.78 -37.74 16.05
C SER A 182 1.70 -36.73 15.65
N LEU A 183 2.06 -35.55 15.17
CA LEU A 183 1.13 -34.46 14.86
C LEU A 183 0.10 -34.83 13.75
N PRO A 184 -1.21 -34.61 13.96
CA PRO A 184 -2.22 -34.86 12.93
C PRO A 184 -2.02 -33.99 11.69
N PRO A 185 -2.15 -34.52 10.46
CA PRO A 185 -2.02 -33.72 9.24
C PRO A 185 -3.04 -32.57 9.20
N GLY A 186 -2.59 -31.37 8.81
CA GLY A 186 -3.43 -30.18 8.74
C GLY A 186 -3.60 -29.43 10.06
N THR A 187 -2.82 -29.78 11.10
CA THR A 187 -2.81 -29.03 12.36
C THR A 187 -2.30 -27.61 12.11
N ASN A 188 -3.12 -26.60 12.41
CA ASN A 188 -2.73 -25.21 12.24
C ASN A 188 -1.56 -24.82 13.18
N PHE A 189 -0.94 -23.67 12.92
CA PHE A 189 0.24 -23.24 13.64
C PHE A 189 -0.03 -22.97 15.15
N GLN A 190 -1.20 -22.43 15.49
CA GLN A 190 -1.57 -22.12 16.87
C GLN A 190 -1.65 -23.40 17.72
N TRP A 191 -2.27 -24.45 17.20
CA TRP A 191 -2.33 -25.75 17.87
C TRP A 191 -0.97 -26.43 17.94
N GLN A 192 -0.11 -26.25 16.92
CA GLN A 192 1.28 -26.71 17.00
C GLN A 192 2.04 -26.04 18.16
N GLU A 193 1.92 -24.72 18.33
CA GLU A 193 2.53 -23.97 19.45
C GLU A 193 2.04 -24.45 20.82
N ILE A 194 0.72 -24.54 21.00
CA ILE A 194 0.10 -24.97 22.26
C ILE A 194 0.52 -26.41 22.59
N GLY A 195 0.39 -27.31 21.61
CA GLY A 195 0.68 -28.72 21.78
C GLY A 195 2.17 -29.01 21.99
N HIS A 196 3.06 -28.24 21.35
CA HIS A 196 4.51 -28.35 21.51
C HIS A 196 4.92 -28.12 22.97
N VAL A 197 4.38 -27.07 23.60
CA VAL A 197 4.65 -26.75 25.01
C VAL A 197 4.16 -27.88 25.92
N TYR A 198 2.92 -28.33 25.70
CA TYR A 198 2.34 -29.42 26.48
C TYR A 198 3.19 -30.68 26.37
N PHE A 199 3.53 -31.09 25.13
CA PHE A 199 4.29 -32.30 24.87
C PHE A 199 5.68 -32.28 25.53
N LEU A 200 6.43 -31.17 25.40
CA LEU A 200 7.76 -31.06 25.98
C LEU A 200 7.72 -31.22 27.51
N LEU A 201 6.80 -30.54 28.18
CA LEU A 201 6.71 -30.58 29.64
C LEU A 201 6.08 -31.84 30.19
N ALA A 202 5.15 -32.44 29.45
CA ALA A 202 4.62 -33.74 29.79
C ALA A 202 5.70 -34.84 29.66
N SER A 203 6.66 -34.66 28.74
CA SER A 203 7.69 -35.67 28.44
C SER A 203 8.97 -35.52 29.25
N ALA A 204 9.39 -34.30 29.62
CA ALA A 204 10.66 -34.06 30.29
C ALA A 204 10.64 -32.80 31.17
N LYS A 205 11.69 -32.62 31.99
CA LYS A 205 11.91 -31.39 32.76
C LYS A 205 12.39 -30.25 31.85
N ALA A 206 12.21 -29.01 32.30
CA ALA A 206 12.60 -27.83 31.53
C ALA A 206 13.33 -26.78 32.37
N ARG A 207 14.21 -26.03 31.71
CA ARG A 207 15.03 -24.99 32.33
C ARG A 207 14.96 -23.67 31.55
N ILE A 208 14.82 -22.57 32.28
CA ILE A 208 15.07 -21.21 31.80
C ILE A 208 16.31 -20.71 32.54
N LEU A 209 17.33 -20.32 31.79
CA LEU A 209 18.56 -19.74 32.31
C LEU A 209 18.38 -18.22 32.44
N PRO A 210 18.87 -17.59 33.52
CA PRO A 210 18.80 -16.15 33.72
C PRO A 210 19.85 -15.42 32.87
N ILE A 211 19.82 -15.63 31.57
CA ILE A 211 20.75 -15.09 30.57
C ILE A 211 19.97 -14.49 29.38
N PRO A 212 20.55 -13.51 28.65
CA PRO A 212 20.00 -13.12 27.37
C PRO A 212 20.07 -14.28 26.38
N TYR A 213 18.97 -14.52 25.66
CA TYR A 213 18.86 -15.70 24.79
C TYR A 213 18.56 -15.34 23.34
N VAL A 214 17.45 -14.62 23.07
CA VAL A 214 17.08 -14.18 21.71
C VAL A 214 16.81 -12.68 21.69
N VAL A 215 17.25 -12.00 20.64
CA VAL A 215 16.81 -10.65 20.27
C VAL A 215 15.98 -10.76 18.99
N ARG A 216 14.66 -10.58 19.09
CA ARG A 216 13.72 -10.83 17.99
C ARG A 216 12.99 -9.59 17.51
N GLU A 217 12.54 -9.57 16.26
CA GLU A 217 11.71 -8.46 15.79
C GLU A 217 10.32 -8.49 16.46
N ILE A 218 9.79 -7.32 16.79
CA ILE A 218 8.41 -7.16 17.26
C ILE A 218 7.43 -7.18 16.08
N ASN A 219 6.32 -7.89 16.23
CA ASN A 219 5.23 -7.81 15.26
C ASN A 219 4.60 -6.40 15.30
N TYR A 220 4.66 -5.67 14.18
CA TYR A 220 4.07 -4.33 14.04
C TYR A 220 3.02 -4.29 12.93
N GLY A 221 1.89 -3.63 13.19
CA GLY A 221 0.76 -3.56 12.25
C GLY A 221 -0.07 -4.84 12.22
N VAL A 222 -0.52 -5.23 11.03
CA VAL A 222 -1.23 -6.50 10.81
C VAL A 222 -0.17 -7.56 10.53
N SER A 223 -0.01 -8.51 11.44
CA SER A 223 0.81 -9.69 11.18
C SER A 223 0.22 -10.46 9.99
N GLU A 224 1.04 -10.84 9.01
CA GLU A 224 0.63 -11.75 7.93
C GLU A 224 0.09 -13.07 8.49
N HIS A 225 0.58 -13.43 9.67
CA HIS A 225 0.05 -14.49 10.53
C HIS A 225 -0.96 -13.87 11.50
N ASN A 226 -2.26 -13.99 11.22
CA ASN A 226 -3.31 -13.69 12.19
C ASN A 226 -3.35 -14.78 13.29
N THR A 227 -2.19 -15.10 13.88
CA THR A 227 -1.95 -16.15 14.86
C THR A 227 -2.30 -15.63 16.24
N ASP A 228 -3.58 -15.74 16.57
CA ASP A 228 -4.07 -15.40 17.90
C ASP A 228 -4.28 -16.68 18.72
N VAL A 229 -3.20 -17.12 19.38
CA VAL A 229 -3.23 -18.28 20.31
C VAL A 229 -4.26 -18.06 21.41
N TYR A 230 -4.43 -16.82 21.89
CA TYR A 230 -5.42 -16.49 22.90
C TYR A 230 -6.85 -16.68 22.35
N HIS A 231 -7.12 -16.24 21.12
CA HIS A 231 -8.39 -16.49 20.45
C HIS A 231 -8.65 -17.99 20.27
N SER A 232 -7.68 -18.77 19.77
CA SER A 232 -7.84 -20.23 19.64
C SER A 232 -8.18 -20.92 20.97
N LEU A 233 -7.65 -20.41 22.08
CA LEU A 233 -7.93 -20.95 23.42
C LEU A 233 -9.28 -20.51 24.00
N THR A 234 -9.80 -19.33 23.64
CA THR A 234 -10.94 -18.69 24.34
C THR A 234 -12.22 -18.55 23.53
N TYR A 235 -12.16 -18.63 22.19
CA TYR A 235 -13.34 -18.42 21.36
C TYR A 235 -14.37 -19.54 21.54
N VAL A 236 -15.65 -19.16 21.59
CA VAL A 236 -16.74 -20.01 22.12
C VAL A 236 -17.71 -20.51 21.06
N ASP A 237 -17.44 -20.27 19.77
CA ASP A 237 -18.28 -20.79 18.71
C ASP A 237 -18.15 -22.33 18.60
N GLY A 238 -19.20 -22.99 18.10
CA GLY A 238 -19.26 -24.44 18.07
C GLY A 238 -18.11 -25.12 17.32
N LYS A 239 -17.56 -24.48 16.28
CA LYS A 239 -16.42 -25.01 15.52
C LYS A 239 -15.14 -24.92 16.35
N SER A 240 -14.83 -23.76 16.92
CA SER A 240 -13.60 -23.59 17.72
C SER A 240 -13.59 -24.47 18.96
N VAL A 241 -14.75 -24.66 19.60
CA VAL A 241 -14.88 -25.59 20.74
C VAL A 241 -14.60 -27.02 20.30
N ALA A 242 -15.17 -27.47 19.19
CA ALA A 242 -14.95 -28.81 18.67
C ALA A 242 -13.49 -29.05 18.27
N GLU A 243 -12.84 -28.07 17.63
CA GLU A 243 -11.42 -28.14 17.28
C GLU A 243 -10.52 -28.24 18.53
N ARG A 244 -10.79 -27.41 19.55
CA ARG A 244 -10.06 -27.45 20.83
C ARG A 244 -10.23 -28.79 21.54
N GLU A 245 -11.44 -29.35 21.55
CA GLU A 245 -11.69 -30.65 22.17
C GLU A 245 -11.03 -31.80 21.40
N ALA A 246 -11.09 -31.79 20.08
CA ALA A 246 -10.43 -32.79 19.25
C ALA A 246 -8.90 -32.74 19.42
N PHE A 247 -8.33 -31.53 19.50
CA PHE A 247 -6.90 -31.38 19.76
C PHE A 247 -6.52 -31.83 21.17
N ALA A 248 -7.38 -31.59 22.17
CA ALA A 248 -7.16 -32.11 23.53
C ALA A 248 -7.17 -33.65 23.56
N GLU A 249 -8.07 -34.30 22.83
CA GLU A 249 -8.08 -35.77 22.67
C GLU A 249 -6.81 -36.30 22.01
N PHE A 250 -6.30 -35.59 21.00
CA PHE A 250 -5.01 -35.90 20.41
C PHE A 250 -3.87 -35.84 21.43
N LEU A 251 -3.78 -34.77 22.25
CA LEU A 251 -2.73 -34.65 23.27
C LEU A 251 -2.79 -35.76 24.34
N VAL A 252 -4.00 -36.25 24.67
CA VAL A 252 -4.18 -37.41 25.56
C VAL A 252 -3.60 -38.69 24.96
N SER A 253 -3.59 -38.83 23.63
CA SER A 253 -3.07 -40.01 22.94
C SER A 253 -1.53 -40.10 22.91
N LEU A 254 -0.83 -39.01 23.25
CA LEU A 254 0.63 -38.95 23.13
C LEU A 254 1.34 -39.74 24.25
N PRO A 255 2.44 -40.44 23.93
CA PRO A 255 3.23 -41.18 24.92
C PRO A 255 4.05 -40.21 25.80
N THR A 256 3.46 -39.74 26.90
CA THR A 256 4.08 -38.77 27.81
C THR A 256 4.26 -39.33 29.23
N GLY A 257 4.88 -38.54 30.13
CA GLY A 257 5.03 -38.87 31.54
C GLY A 257 3.75 -38.71 32.38
N ILE A 258 2.62 -38.29 31.77
CA ILE A 258 1.33 -38.20 32.45
C ILE A 258 0.71 -39.60 32.48
N GLN A 259 0.70 -40.21 33.66
CA GLN A 259 0.19 -41.56 33.90
C GLN A 259 -0.89 -41.54 34.99
N ASN A 260 -1.68 -42.62 35.07
CA ASN A 260 -2.70 -42.85 36.09
C ASN A 260 -3.94 -41.94 36.05
N LEU A 261 -4.32 -41.45 34.86
CA LEU A 261 -5.61 -40.79 34.61
C LEU A 261 -6.42 -41.64 33.64
N ASP A 262 -7.74 -41.73 33.84
CA ASP A 262 -8.63 -42.23 32.79
C ASP A 262 -8.74 -41.22 31.64
N ALA A 263 -9.31 -41.63 30.50
CA ALA A 263 -9.40 -40.78 29.31
C ALA A 263 -10.18 -39.47 29.55
N GLY A 264 -11.21 -39.49 30.41
CA GLY A 264 -12.00 -38.30 30.75
C GLY A 264 -11.21 -37.35 31.64
N GLN A 265 -10.53 -37.88 32.65
CA GLN A 265 -9.65 -37.11 33.55
C GLN A 265 -8.46 -36.51 32.78
N ALA A 266 -7.87 -37.25 31.86
CA ALA A 266 -6.76 -36.78 31.03
C ALA A 266 -7.20 -35.64 30.09
N LYS A 267 -8.36 -35.78 29.41
CA LYS A 267 -8.93 -34.71 28.57
C LYS A 267 -9.24 -33.47 29.40
N ALA A 268 -9.84 -33.64 30.58
CA ALA A 268 -10.13 -32.53 31.49
C ALA A 268 -8.84 -31.78 31.92
N PHE A 269 -7.76 -32.51 32.20
CA PHE A 269 -6.47 -31.93 32.53
C PHE A 269 -5.85 -31.14 31.36
N VAL A 270 -5.93 -31.64 30.13
CA VAL A 270 -5.45 -30.89 28.95
C VAL A 270 -6.20 -29.57 28.82
N LEU A 271 -7.54 -29.60 28.94
CA LEU A 271 -8.36 -28.40 28.89
C LEU A 271 -8.08 -27.42 30.05
N GLU A 272 -7.76 -27.92 31.24
CA GLU A 272 -7.28 -27.12 32.37
C GLU A 272 -5.97 -26.40 32.03
N SER A 273 -5.02 -27.09 31.40
CA SER A 273 -3.76 -26.48 30.97
C SER A 273 -3.97 -25.38 29.92
N PHE A 274 -4.92 -25.56 29.00
CA PHE A 274 -5.32 -24.54 28.02
C PHE A 274 -5.92 -23.31 28.71
N ALA A 275 -6.75 -23.51 29.74
CA ALA A 275 -7.31 -22.42 30.53
C ALA A 275 -6.23 -21.65 31.30
N ALA A 276 -5.26 -22.35 31.90
CA ALA A 276 -4.13 -21.72 32.60
C ALA A 276 -3.28 -20.84 31.65
N MET A 277 -3.03 -21.33 30.44
CA MET A 277 -2.34 -20.58 29.39
C MET A 277 -3.13 -19.34 28.95
N ALA A 278 -4.44 -19.50 28.71
CA ALA A 278 -5.31 -18.39 28.35
C ALA A 278 -5.35 -17.30 29.43
N GLU A 279 -5.41 -17.68 30.71
CA GLU A 279 -5.35 -16.74 31.84
C GLU A 279 -4.01 -16.00 31.87
N SER A 280 -2.89 -16.72 31.75
CA SER A 280 -1.54 -16.14 31.71
C SER A 280 -1.40 -15.07 30.61
N LEU A 281 -1.88 -15.38 29.40
CA LEU A 281 -1.89 -14.47 28.26
C LEU A 281 -2.81 -13.25 28.51
N ALA A 282 -4.02 -13.48 29.03
CA ALA A 282 -4.99 -12.41 29.32
C ALA A 282 -4.43 -11.37 30.30
N VAL A 283 -3.78 -11.82 31.38
CA VAL A 283 -3.21 -10.93 32.40
C VAL A 283 -1.77 -10.50 32.09
N ARG A 284 -1.23 -10.90 30.93
CA ARG A 284 0.16 -10.62 30.51
C ARG A 284 1.18 -10.99 31.59
N ARG A 285 1.02 -12.19 32.18
CA ARG A 285 1.81 -12.62 33.34
C ARG A 285 3.30 -12.71 33.02
N ALA A 286 3.63 -13.32 31.89
CA ALA A 286 5.01 -13.58 31.47
C ALA A 286 5.42 -12.82 30.19
N LEU A 287 4.48 -12.38 29.36
CA LEU A 287 4.75 -11.68 28.09
C LEU A 287 4.22 -10.25 28.11
N THR A 288 5.00 -9.31 27.58
CA THR A 288 4.66 -7.90 27.41
C THR A 288 5.32 -7.32 26.15
N ALA A 289 5.09 -6.03 25.89
CA ALA A 289 5.72 -5.26 24.82
C ALA A 289 5.99 -3.84 25.32
N GLU A 290 6.89 -3.72 26.28
CA GLU A 290 7.20 -2.44 26.96
C GLU A 290 8.53 -1.88 26.45
N LEU A 291 8.53 -0.65 25.93
CA LEU A 291 9.76 0.01 25.47
C LEU A 291 10.75 0.17 26.64
N ILE A 292 11.98 -0.31 26.46
CA ILE A 292 13.04 -0.22 27.45
C ILE A 292 13.98 0.94 27.13
N PHE A 293 14.48 1.00 25.90
CA PHE A 293 15.35 2.05 25.43
C PHE A 293 15.28 2.19 23.91
N GLU A 294 15.65 3.38 23.45
CA GLU A 294 15.80 3.72 22.04
C GLU A 294 17.30 3.82 21.76
N SER A 295 17.76 3.18 20.70
CA SER A 295 19.14 3.23 20.23
C SER A 295 19.18 3.96 18.90
N THR A 296 20.01 4.98 18.78
CA THR A 296 20.16 5.77 17.54
C THR A 296 21.60 5.74 17.10
N TRP A 297 21.86 5.60 15.81
CA TRP A 297 23.24 5.53 15.33
C TRP A 297 23.90 6.92 15.39
N ASN A 298 24.92 7.08 16.24
CA ASN A 298 25.67 8.32 16.32
C ASN A 298 26.82 8.29 15.29
N GLN A 299 26.68 9.07 14.22
CA GLN A 299 27.66 9.09 13.13
C GLN A 299 29.04 9.56 13.58
N GLN A 300 29.11 10.57 14.44
CA GLN A 300 30.37 11.14 14.93
C GLN A 300 31.14 10.15 15.80
N LEU A 301 30.43 9.43 16.68
CA LEU A 301 31.02 8.43 17.58
C LEU A 301 31.15 7.05 16.93
N ARG A 302 30.57 6.84 15.74
CA ARG A 302 30.53 5.57 14.99
C ARG A 302 30.01 4.38 15.82
N ARG A 303 29.10 4.67 16.74
CA ARG A 303 28.48 3.72 17.67
C ARG A 303 27.07 4.20 18.03
N PRO A 304 26.22 3.33 18.59
CA PRO A 304 24.89 3.75 19.03
C PRO A 304 24.91 4.66 20.25
N ASP A 305 24.04 5.67 20.26
CA ASP A 305 23.64 6.44 21.43
C ASP A 305 22.27 5.96 21.93
N ARG A 306 22.17 5.70 23.24
CA ARG A 306 21.04 4.98 23.84
C ARG A 306 20.32 5.83 24.87
N ARG A 307 19.02 6.04 24.63
CA ARG A 307 18.12 6.73 25.54
C ARG A 307 17.22 5.72 26.26
N PHE A 308 17.50 5.52 27.54
CA PHE A 308 16.72 4.63 28.40
C PHE A 308 15.38 5.26 28.81
N GLY A 309 14.33 4.45 28.78
CA GLY A 309 13.01 4.83 29.29
C GLY A 309 13.02 5.04 30.81
N PRO A 310 11.97 5.66 31.37
CA PRO A 310 11.92 5.98 32.80
C PRO A 310 11.83 4.74 33.70
N LEU A 311 11.35 3.60 33.18
CA LEU A 311 11.27 2.34 33.90
C LEU A 311 12.37 1.39 33.43
N GLN A 312 13.13 0.86 34.37
CA GLN A 312 14.26 -0.04 34.13
C GLN A 312 14.05 -1.35 34.89
N TYR A 313 14.38 -2.47 34.25
CA TYR A 313 14.09 -3.82 34.74
C TYR A 313 15.37 -4.58 35.08
N VAL A 314 16.10 -4.08 36.08
CA VAL A 314 17.44 -4.57 36.46
C VAL A 314 17.49 -6.04 36.86
N GLU A 315 16.34 -6.66 37.16
CA GLU A 315 16.22 -8.09 37.42
C GLU A 315 16.40 -8.96 36.16
N MET A 316 16.31 -8.36 34.98
CA MET A 316 16.46 -9.03 33.68
C MET A 316 17.94 -9.09 33.28
N PRO A 317 18.36 -10.15 32.56
CA PRO A 317 19.78 -10.37 32.27
C PRO A 317 20.35 -9.47 31.16
N PHE A 318 19.56 -8.52 30.64
CA PHE A 318 19.92 -7.65 29.52
C PHE A 318 20.83 -6.48 29.90
N TYR A 319 20.86 -6.06 31.18
CA TYR A 319 21.54 -4.82 31.59
C TYR A 319 23.00 -5.05 31.96
N ASN A 320 23.80 -5.55 31.01
CA ASN A 320 25.24 -5.74 31.20
C ASN A 320 26.02 -5.35 29.94
N GLN A 321 27.27 -4.93 30.12
CA GLN A 321 28.10 -4.41 29.04
C GLN A 321 28.25 -5.40 27.88
N ALA A 322 28.51 -6.68 28.18
CA ALA A 322 28.71 -7.70 27.14
C ALA A 322 27.48 -7.86 26.24
N PHE A 323 26.28 -7.79 26.81
CA PHE A 323 25.06 -7.83 26.02
C PHE A 323 24.85 -6.55 25.19
N PHE A 324 25.15 -5.37 25.72
CA PHE A 324 25.09 -4.13 24.93
C PHE A 324 26.12 -4.09 23.79
N ASP A 325 27.29 -4.70 23.96
CA ASP A 325 28.29 -4.86 22.91
C ASP A 325 27.77 -5.79 21.79
N LEU A 326 27.01 -6.84 22.14
CA LEU A 326 26.30 -7.69 21.16
C LEU A 326 25.19 -6.91 20.44
N LEU A 327 24.40 -6.12 21.17
CA LEU A 327 23.36 -5.29 20.56
C LEU A 327 23.96 -4.30 19.57
N GLU A 328 25.11 -3.68 19.87
CA GLU A 328 25.80 -2.82 18.90
C GLU A 328 26.19 -3.55 17.61
N GLN A 329 26.62 -4.82 17.70
CA GLN A 329 26.89 -5.64 16.51
C GLN A 329 25.61 -5.94 15.72
N PHE A 330 24.51 -6.27 16.41
CA PHE A 330 23.21 -6.50 15.77
C PHE A 330 22.71 -5.22 15.09
N GLU A 331 22.81 -4.06 15.74
CA GLU A 331 22.43 -2.75 15.20
C GLU A 331 23.25 -2.41 13.95
N PHE A 332 24.58 -2.57 14.00
CA PHE A 332 25.42 -2.33 12.83
C PHE A 332 25.01 -3.23 11.65
N MET A 333 24.73 -4.51 11.90
CA MET A 333 24.25 -5.44 10.88
C MET A 333 22.84 -5.10 10.39
N MET A 334 21.92 -4.70 11.27
CA MET A 334 20.57 -4.28 10.88
C MET A 334 20.57 -3.05 9.98
N HIS A 335 21.47 -2.10 10.20
CA HIS A 335 21.60 -0.90 9.36
C HIS A 335 22.36 -1.17 8.06
N THR A 336 23.33 -2.08 8.06
CA THR A 336 24.09 -2.49 6.85
C THR A 336 23.28 -3.46 5.96
N LEU A 337 22.42 -4.28 6.55
CA LEU A 337 21.54 -5.24 5.87
C LEU A 337 20.07 -4.98 6.28
N PRO A 338 19.47 -3.87 5.79
CA PRO A 338 18.10 -3.53 6.14
C PRO A 338 17.11 -4.55 5.56
N ALA A 339 16.10 -4.90 6.35
CA ALA A 339 15.12 -5.93 5.96
C ALA A 339 13.69 -5.63 6.42
N GLY A 340 13.52 -4.91 7.53
CA GLY A 340 12.20 -4.60 8.07
C GLY A 340 11.43 -3.62 7.20
N ARG A 341 10.13 -3.82 7.04
CA ARG A 341 9.27 -2.95 6.21
C ARG A 341 9.35 -1.48 6.64
N LEU A 342 9.14 -1.19 7.93
CA LEU A 342 9.20 0.17 8.48
C LEU A 342 10.59 0.79 8.31
N GLN A 343 11.64 -0.02 8.47
CA GLN A 343 13.01 0.41 8.25
C GLN A 343 13.24 0.82 6.79
N LEU A 344 12.81 -0.02 5.85
CA LEU A 344 12.95 0.22 4.40
C LEU A 344 12.10 1.41 3.93
N GLU A 345 10.87 1.58 4.43
CA GLU A 345 10.02 2.75 4.16
C GLU A 345 10.69 4.06 4.63
N GLY A 346 11.34 4.04 5.80
CA GLY A 346 12.10 5.21 6.28
C GLY A 346 13.42 5.44 5.53
N LEU A 347 14.07 4.38 5.05
CA LEU A 347 15.30 4.47 4.26
C LEU A 347 15.03 4.96 2.84
N GLU A 348 13.92 4.57 2.23
CA GLU A 348 13.55 4.98 0.87
C GLU A 348 13.61 6.50 0.69
N GLY A 349 13.06 7.25 1.65
CA GLY A 349 13.10 8.71 1.59
C GLY A 349 14.49 9.31 1.81
N ARG A 350 15.31 8.70 2.68
CA ARG A 350 16.72 9.12 2.86
C ARG A 350 17.55 8.83 1.62
N TRP A 351 17.39 7.65 1.02
CA TRP A 351 18.07 7.26 -0.22
C TRP A 351 17.62 8.11 -1.40
N THR A 352 16.35 8.53 -1.46
CA THR A 352 15.87 9.50 -2.45
C THR A 352 16.61 10.84 -2.32
N ARG A 353 16.73 11.38 -1.10
CA ARG A 353 17.47 12.64 -0.87
C ARG A 353 18.96 12.48 -1.18
N GLN A 354 19.57 11.35 -0.81
CA GLN A 354 20.94 11.03 -1.21
C GLN A 354 21.10 11.00 -2.74
N ALA A 355 20.17 10.37 -3.47
CA ALA A 355 20.19 10.32 -4.92
C ALA A 355 20.16 11.73 -5.54
N HIS A 356 19.34 12.64 -5.01
CA HIS A 356 19.31 14.04 -5.42
C HIS A 356 20.63 14.79 -5.13
N LEU A 357 21.21 14.62 -3.93
CA LEU A 357 22.49 15.25 -3.56
C LEU A 357 23.67 14.74 -4.40
N LEU A 358 23.60 13.49 -4.86
CA LEU A 358 24.60 12.84 -5.70
C LEU A 358 24.54 13.26 -7.18
N GLN A 359 23.51 14.02 -7.60
CA GLN A 359 23.41 14.52 -8.96
C GLN A 359 24.53 15.54 -9.24
N ALA A 360 25.08 15.45 -10.45
CA ALA A 360 26.00 16.46 -10.96
C ALA A 360 25.22 17.73 -11.30
N ARG A 361 25.76 18.88 -10.92
CA ARG A 361 25.19 20.20 -11.21
C ARG A 361 26.12 20.98 -12.15
N ASN A 362 25.54 21.88 -12.94
CA ASN A 362 26.30 22.66 -13.92
C ASN A 362 27.34 23.60 -13.29
N ASN A 363 27.19 23.92 -12.01
CA ASN A 363 28.04 24.83 -11.23
C ASN A 363 28.93 24.10 -10.19
N ASP A 364 29.11 22.78 -10.33
CA ASP A 364 29.88 21.99 -9.36
C ASP A 364 31.36 22.39 -9.27
N THR A 365 31.84 22.61 -8.04
CA THR A 365 33.25 22.65 -7.68
C THR A 365 33.61 21.41 -6.83
N PRO A 366 34.89 21.00 -6.73
CA PRO A 366 35.29 19.92 -5.85
C PRO A 366 34.80 20.08 -4.40
N GLU A 367 34.81 21.31 -3.88
CA GLU A 367 34.32 21.65 -2.55
C GLU A 367 32.80 21.51 -2.43
N SER A 368 32.03 21.99 -3.42
CA SER A 368 30.56 21.86 -3.40
C SER A 368 30.13 20.39 -3.49
N VAL A 369 30.86 19.57 -4.26
CA VAL A 369 30.62 18.13 -4.36
C VAL A 369 30.90 17.43 -3.02
N VAL A 370 32.01 17.76 -2.35
CA VAL A 370 32.33 17.19 -1.04
C VAL A 370 31.31 17.61 0.03
N ASP A 371 30.86 18.86 0.02
CA ASP A 371 29.82 19.32 0.94
C ASP A 371 28.51 18.53 0.76
N ARG A 372 28.04 18.36 -0.49
CA ARG A 372 26.85 17.53 -0.76
C ARG A 372 27.05 16.07 -0.39
N LEU A 373 28.26 15.52 -0.56
CA LEU A 373 28.57 14.15 -0.14
C LEU A 373 28.57 13.97 1.38
N TRP A 374 29.01 14.97 2.15
CA TRP A 374 28.84 14.98 3.61
C TRP A 374 27.38 15.06 4.02
N GLN A 375 26.60 15.95 3.41
CA GLN A 375 25.15 16.01 3.65
C GLN A 375 24.48 14.67 3.34
N ALA A 376 24.86 14.03 2.22
CA ALA A 376 24.35 12.71 1.86
C ALA A 376 24.77 11.65 2.90
N HIS A 377 26.02 11.65 3.35
CA HIS A 377 26.50 10.72 4.37
C HIS A 377 25.72 10.90 5.69
N ASP A 378 25.47 12.14 6.10
CA ASP A 378 24.75 12.47 7.33
C ASP A 378 23.28 12.00 7.31
N LEU A 379 22.65 11.93 6.13
CA LEU A 379 21.31 11.33 5.97
C LEU A 379 21.31 9.83 6.28
N ASN A 380 22.32 9.09 5.79
CA ASN A 380 22.49 7.65 6.04
C ASN A 380 23.94 7.20 5.79
N ALA A 381 24.73 7.08 6.87
CA ALA A 381 26.14 6.69 6.79
C ALA A 381 26.37 5.27 6.28
N PHE A 382 25.35 4.41 6.29
CA PHE A 382 25.44 3.02 5.86
C PHE A 382 25.39 2.87 4.34
N ASN A 383 25.10 3.94 3.60
CA ASN A 383 25.15 3.92 2.14
C ASN A 383 26.60 3.84 1.63
N GLN A 384 27.00 2.65 1.19
CA GLN A 384 28.35 2.37 0.70
C GLN A 384 28.76 3.24 -0.50
N VAL A 385 27.83 3.56 -1.42
CA VAL A 385 28.13 4.39 -2.60
C VAL A 385 28.51 5.79 -2.18
N VAL A 386 27.76 6.37 -1.25
CA VAL A 386 28.04 7.71 -0.70
C VAL A 386 29.40 7.70 0.01
N ALA A 387 29.63 6.75 0.91
CA ALA A 387 30.88 6.65 1.66
C ALA A 387 32.11 6.48 0.75
N LYS A 388 32.02 5.65 -0.29
CA LYS A 388 33.09 5.44 -1.28
C LYS A 388 33.37 6.71 -2.10
N ARG A 389 32.32 7.38 -2.59
CA ARG A 389 32.47 8.64 -3.35
C ARG A 389 33.07 9.74 -2.48
N LEU A 390 32.62 9.85 -1.23
CA LEU A 390 33.14 10.81 -0.27
C LEU A 390 34.63 10.57 0.03
N ALA A 391 35.03 9.32 0.30
CA ALA A 391 36.43 8.97 0.52
C ALA A 391 37.33 9.37 -0.66
N ALA A 392 36.87 9.10 -1.89
CA ALA A 392 37.61 9.47 -3.11
C ALA A 392 37.73 10.99 -3.28
N GLN A 393 36.66 11.75 -3.05
CA GLN A 393 36.69 13.21 -3.22
C GLN A 393 37.49 13.92 -2.12
N LEU A 394 37.45 13.42 -0.88
CA LEU A 394 38.32 13.92 0.20
C LEU A 394 39.81 13.72 -0.13
N GLN A 395 40.15 12.60 -0.76
CA GLN A 395 41.52 12.37 -1.24
C GLN A 395 41.92 13.36 -2.34
N VAL A 396 41.00 13.69 -3.25
CA VAL A 396 41.23 14.71 -4.30
C VAL A 396 41.45 16.09 -3.70
N LEU A 397 40.73 16.45 -2.63
CA LEU A 397 40.91 17.71 -1.90
C LEU A 397 42.14 17.73 -0.97
N GLY A 398 42.82 16.60 -0.78
CA GLY A 398 44.01 16.48 0.07
C GLY A 398 43.73 16.33 1.56
N ASP A 399 42.50 16.01 1.98
CA ASP A 399 42.17 15.67 3.37
C ASP A 399 42.43 14.18 3.64
N GLU A 400 43.70 13.82 3.80
CA GLU A 400 44.13 12.42 3.99
C GLU A 400 43.53 11.79 5.26
N THR A 401 43.32 12.58 6.32
CA THR A 401 42.81 12.05 7.59
C THR A 401 41.35 11.66 7.47
N ALA A 402 40.51 12.54 6.90
CA ALA A 402 39.10 12.23 6.68
C ALA A 402 38.92 11.10 5.65
N ALA A 403 39.72 11.10 4.57
CA ALA A 403 39.69 10.04 3.56
C ALA A 403 40.03 8.67 4.16
N GLN A 404 41.09 8.56 4.96
CA GLN A 404 41.45 7.32 5.65
C GLN A 404 40.34 6.83 6.58
N ALA A 405 39.75 7.75 7.35
CA ALA A 405 38.66 7.42 8.26
C ALA A 405 37.41 6.93 7.52
N MET A 406 37.15 7.40 6.30
CA MET A 406 36.07 6.90 5.44
C MET A 406 36.41 5.55 4.81
N HIS A 407 37.66 5.31 4.38
CA HIS A 407 38.08 3.98 3.89
C HIS A 407 37.91 2.88 4.94
N GLU A 408 38.25 3.16 6.21
CA GLU A 408 38.03 2.22 7.31
C GLU A 408 36.54 1.93 7.55
N TRP A 409 35.68 2.95 7.38
CA TRP A 409 34.24 2.80 7.47
C TRP A 409 33.69 1.94 6.33
N VAL A 410 34.11 2.19 5.10
CA VAL A 410 33.77 1.37 3.92
C VAL A 410 34.19 -0.08 4.13
N ALA A 411 35.42 -0.33 4.59
CA ALA A 411 35.92 -1.68 4.86
C ALA A 411 35.07 -2.41 5.91
N ARG A 412 34.57 -1.70 6.93
CA ARG A 412 33.66 -2.27 7.95
C ARG A 412 32.30 -2.67 7.35
N LEU A 413 31.75 -1.88 6.43
CA LEU A 413 30.50 -2.20 5.72
C LEU A 413 30.70 -3.41 4.78
N GLU A 414 31.78 -3.41 4.01
CA GLU A 414 32.11 -4.48 3.05
C GLU A 414 32.38 -5.83 3.70
N ALA A 415 32.83 -5.84 4.97
CA ALA A 415 32.94 -7.07 5.75
C ALA A 415 31.59 -7.80 5.92
N LEU A 416 30.47 -7.06 5.88
CA LEU A 416 29.13 -7.64 5.95
C LEU A 416 28.56 -7.94 4.58
N THR A 417 28.62 -6.99 3.65
CA THR A 417 28.08 -7.15 2.30
C THR A 417 28.82 -6.28 1.29
N VAL A 418 29.00 -6.83 0.08
CA VAL A 418 29.49 -6.09 -1.09
C VAL A 418 28.34 -5.58 -1.96
N ASP A 419 27.10 -5.96 -1.64
CA ASP A 419 25.91 -5.58 -2.41
C ASP A 419 25.59 -4.10 -2.22
N ASP A 420 25.25 -3.45 -3.33
CA ASP A 420 24.88 -2.04 -3.35
C ASP A 420 23.42 -1.85 -2.90
N HIS A 421 23.19 -0.93 -1.95
CA HIS A 421 21.84 -0.51 -1.55
C HIS A 421 21.02 0.01 -2.72
N LEU A 422 21.66 0.55 -3.77
CA LEU A 422 21.01 0.98 -5.01
C LEU A 422 20.15 -0.12 -5.61
N VAL A 423 20.56 -1.39 -5.58
CA VAL A 423 19.75 -2.50 -6.11
C VAL A 423 18.41 -2.65 -5.39
N THR A 424 18.39 -2.37 -4.08
CA THR A 424 17.15 -2.40 -3.30
C THR A 424 16.35 -1.13 -3.56
N PHE A 425 16.99 0.05 -3.53
CA PHE A 425 16.35 1.33 -3.79
C PHE A 425 15.71 1.40 -5.19
N ASP A 426 16.37 0.89 -6.22
CA ASP A 426 15.90 0.86 -7.60
C ASP A 426 14.64 0.00 -7.78
N LYS A 427 14.39 -0.95 -6.86
CA LYS A 427 13.16 -1.75 -6.81
C LYS A 427 12.03 -1.08 -6.02
N MET A 428 12.36 -0.09 -5.17
CA MET A 428 11.38 0.68 -4.41
C MET A 428 10.64 1.68 -5.32
N GLN A 429 9.53 2.27 -4.84
CA GLN A 429 8.72 3.19 -5.65
C GLN A 429 9.53 4.41 -6.09
N SER A 430 10.27 5.03 -5.18
CA SER A 430 11.03 6.25 -5.43
C SER A 430 12.18 6.02 -6.40
N GLY A 431 12.93 4.93 -6.27
CA GLY A 431 13.99 4.58 -7.21
C GLY A 431 13.43 4.32 -8.61
N ARG A 432 12.34 3.55 -8.73
CA ARG A 432 11.67 3.33 -10.02
C ARG A 432 11.16 4.64 -10.64
N LEU A 433 10.60 5.56 -9.84
CA LEU A 433 10.15 6.87 -10.33
C LEU A 433 11.31 7.73 -10.83
N LEU A 434 12.46 7.73 -10.14
CA LEU A 434 13.64 8.47 -10.59
C LEU A 434 14.21 7.90 -11.90
N HIS A 435 14.27 6.57 -12.04
CA HIS A 435 14.67 5.92 -13.30
C HIS A 435 13.67 6.21 -14.42
N TRP A 436 12.38 6.21 -14.10
CA TRP A 436 11.31 6.54 -15.03
C TRP A 436 11.40 7.98 -15.52
N LEU A 437 11.63 8.96 -14.63
CA LEU A 437 11.86 10.36 -15.01
C LEU A 437 13.11 10.50 -15.88
N ALA A 438 14.21 9.85 -15.51
CA ALA A 438 15.47 9.96 -16.25
C ALA A 438 15.36 9.44 -17.69
N ALA A 439 14.60 8.37 -17.94
CA ALA A 439 14.46 7.80 -19.28
C ALA A 439 13.66 8.68 -20.24
N ARG A 440 12.95 9.69 -19.73
CA ARG A 440 12.18 10.65 -20.53
C ARG A 440 13.04 11.79 -21.08
N ALA A 441 14.27 11.96 -20.60
CA ALA A 441 15.19 12.95 -21.14
C ALA A 441 15.47 12.66 -22.64
N PRO A 442 15.32 13.65 -23.54
CA PRO A 442 15.67 13.47 -24.95
C PRO A 442 17.17 13.23 -25.13
N ALA A 443 17.52 12.36 -26.07
CA ALA A 443 18.91 12.21 -26.50
C ALA A 443 19.42 13.48 -27.20
N ILE A 444 20.74 13.65 -27.28
CA ILE A 444 21.39 14.84 -27.87
C ILE A 444 20.90 15.09 -29.30
N GLU A 445 20.81 14.06 -30.13
CA GLU A 445 20.33 14.16 -31.52
C GLU A 445 18.84 14.58 -31.61
N GLN A 446 18.03 14.12 -30.65
CA GLN A 446 16.62 14.50 -30.57
C GLN A 446 16.47 15.96 -30.16
N LEU A 447 17.30 16.46 -29.24
CA LEU A 447 17.30 17.87 -28.82
C LEU A 447 17.56 18.83 -29.98
N GLU A 448 18.48 18.49 -30.90
CA GLU A 448 18.72 19.29 -32.09
C GLU A 448 17.48 19.36 -32.99
N SER A 449 16.83 18.22 -33.22
CA SER A 449 15.61 18.13 -34.05
C SER A 449 14.44 18.90 -33.42
N ILE A 450 14.25 18.76 -32.11
CA ILE A 450 13.24 19.49 -31.34
C ILE A 450 13.50 21.01 -31.43
N SER A 451 14.75 21.43 -31.25
CA SER A 451 15.12 22.85 -31.32
C SER A 451 14.85 23.46 -32.70
N GLN A 452 15.14 22.71 -33.77
CA GLN A 452 14.84 23.14 -35.15
C GLN A 452 13.33 23.28 -35.39
N HIS A 453 12.54 22.31 -34.93
CA HIS A 453 11.09 22.34 -35.04
C HIS A 453 10.48 23.52 -34.28
N VAL A 454 10.85 23.70 -33.01
CA VAL A 454 10.40 24.83 -32.18
C VAL A 454 10.77 26.18 -32.82
N ALA A 455 11.96 26.29 -33.42
CA ALA A 455 12.37 27.50 -34.13
C ALA A 455 11.56 27.76 -35.42
N ALA A 456 11.20 26.70 -36.16
CA ALA A 456 10.36 26.82 -37.35
C ALA A 456 8.95 27.32 -37.01
N GLU A 457 8.44 26.93 -35.84
CA GLU A 457 7.10 27.28 -35.32
C GLU A 457 7.12 28.54 -34.44
N GLY A 458 8.08 29.44 -34.66
CA GLY A 458 8.08 30.78 -34.03
C GLY A 458 8.57 30.83 -32.58
N GLY A 459 9.27 29.79 -32.09
CA GLY A 459 9.90 29.75 -30.77
C GLY A 459 9.13 28.99 -29.69
N GLY A 460 8.02 28.33 -30.06
CA GLY A 460 7.21 27.53 -29.15
C GLY A 460 6.25 28.34 -28.28
N GLN A 461 5.54 27.64 -27.40
CA GLN A 461 4.61 28.26 -26.45
C GLN A 461 5.39 28.92 -25.29
N GLN A 462 5.05 30.15 -24.93
CA GLN A 462 5.68 30.83 -23.79
C GLN A 462 4.91 30.55 -22.49
N PHE A 463 5.61 30.02 -21.49
CA PHE A 463 5.07 29.75 -20.16
C PHE A 463 5.36 30.89 -19.17
N GLY A 464 4.34 31.36 -18.45
CA GLY A 464 4.47 32.30 -17.35
C GLY A 464 4.31 31.58 -16.02
N ILE A 465 5.40 31.49 -15.25
CA ILE A 465 5.44 30.80 -13.96
C ILE A 465 5.31 31.85 -12.87
N PHE A 466 4.22 31.78 -12.12
CA PHE A 466 3.99 32.61 -10.93
C PHE A 466 4.46 31.83 -9.72
N LEU A 467 5.65 32.17 -9.24
CA LEU A 467 6.32 31.46 -8.16
C LEU A 467 6.07 32.17 -6.83
N LEU A 468 5.40 31.50 -5.90
CA LEU A 468 5.05 32.02 -4.59
C LEU A 468 6.18 31.73 -3.58
N ASP A 469 6.90 32.77 -3.16
CA ASP A 469 7.91 32.73 -2.10
C ASP A 469 7.38 33.51 -0.87
N LEU A 470 6.28 33.02 -0.29
CA LEU A 470 5.56 33.75 0.76
C LEU A 470 6.28 33.69 2.12
N ASP A 471 7.06 32.63 2.35
CA ASP A 471 7.86 32.44 3.56
C ASP A 471 9.23 33.14 3.50
N ASN A 472 9.59 33.72 2.34
CA ASN A 472 10.89 34.33 2.08
C ASN A 472 12.04 33.34 2.35
N ASP A 473 11.91 32.16 1.76
CA ASP A 473 12.85 31.03 1.89
C ASP A 473 13.72 30.96 0.64
N ILE A 474 14.92 31.52 0.75
CA ILE A 474 15.85 31.64 -0.37
C ILE A 474 16.36 30.28 -0.87
N ASP A 475 16.47 29.30 0.03
CA ASP A 475 16.97 27.96 -0.32
C ASP A 475 15.92 27.23 -1.16
N LYS A 476 14.64 27.30 -0.75
CA LYS A 476 13.52 26.79 -1.56
C LYS A 476 13.38 27.50 -2.90
N LEU A 477 13.50 28.84 -2.90
CA LEU A 477 13.46 29.61 -4.14
C LEU A 477 14.57 29.17 -5.10
N GLN A 478 15.78 28.96 -4.59
CA GLN A 478 16.90 28.50 -5.38
C GLN A 478 16.63 27.12 -6.00
N VAL A 479 16.07 26.17 -5.25
CA VAL A 479 15.69 24.84 -5.77
C VAL A 479 14.79 24.96 -7.01
N SER A 480 13.75 25.80 -6.94
CA SER A 480 12.85 26.01 -8.08
C SER A 480 13.54 26.67 -9.28
N LEU A 481 14.38 27.69 -9.04
CA LEU A 481 15.09 28.38 -10.12
C LEU A 481 16.14 27.49 -10.79
N ASP A 482 16.90 26.73 -10.00
CA ASP A 482 17.95 25.83 -10.51
C ASP A 482 17.32 24.73 -11.38
N SER A 483 16.21 24.13 -10.96
CA SER A 483 15.51 23.10 -11.76
C SER A 483 15.02 23.62 -13.13
N LEU A 484 14.54 24.86 -13.20
CA LEU A 484 14.15 25.51 -14.47
C LEU A 484 15.36 25.81 -15.37
N VAL A 485 16.48 26.24 -14.77
CA VAL A 485 17.73 26.49 -15.51
C VAL A 485 18.36 25.20 -16.01
N GLU A 486 18.18 24.09 -15.31
CA GLU A 486 18.67 22.77 -15.71
C GLU A 486 17.76 22.09 -16.75
N GLY A 487 16.46 22.38 -16.77
CA GLY A 487 15.49 21.79 -17.71
C GLY A 487 15.73 22.14 -19.19
N TYR A 488 15.17 21.35 -20.10
CA TYR A 488 15.42 21.50 -21.55
C TYR A 488 14.63 22.64 -22.21
N CYS A 489 13.46 23.00 -21.68
CA CYS A 489 12.66 24.10 -22.21
C CYS A 489 13.14 25.45 -21.67
N LYS A 490 13.40 26.41 -22.56
CA LYS A 490 13.83 27.78 -22.18
C LYS A 490 12.76 28.86 -22.46
N ALA A 491 11.59 28.46 -22.98
CA ALA A 491 10.50 29.35 -23.33
C ALA A 491 9.62 29.68 -22.11
N PHE A 492 10.23 30.20 -21.04
CA PHE A 492 9.51 30.58 -19.83
C PHE A 492 9.86 31.98 -19.34
N ARG A 493 8.96 32.55 -18.54
CA ARG A 493 9.17 33.76 -17.74
C ARG A 493 8.70 33.48 -16.32
N ILE A 494 9.42 34.00 -15.35
CA ILE A 494 9.20 33.75 -13.92
C ILE A 494 8.86 35.08 -13.26
N VAL A 495 7.74 35.11 -12.55
CA VAL A 495 7.38 36.20 -11.64
C VAL A 495 7.37 35.64 -10.23
N VAL A 496 8.35 36.05 -9.43
CA VAL A 496 8.49 35.65 -8.02
C VAL A 496 7.72 36.64 -7.16
N PHE A 497 6.72 36.15 -6.44
CA PHE A 497 5.96 36.91 -5.46
C PHE A 497 6.52 36.63 -4.07
N THR A 498 7.25 37.59 -3.52
CA THR A 498 7.97 37.43 -2.25
C THR A 498 7.55 38.46 -1.20
N THR A 499 7.55 38.05 0.08
CA THR A 499 7.31 38.97 1.21
C THR A 499 8.57 39.76 1.61
N GLY A 500 9.76 39.28 1.19
CA GLY A 500 11.05 39.89 1.44
C GLY A 500 11.43 41.06 0.53
N GLU A 501 12.68 41.52 0.68
CA GLU A 501 13.28 42.47 -0.27
C GLU A 501 13.77 41.73 -1.52
N ALA A 502 13.48 42.29 -2.70
CA ALA A 502 13.93 41.70 -3.94
C ALA A 502 15.47 41.68 -4.01
N PRO A 503 16.12 40.55 -4.37
CA PRO A 503 17.58 40.46 -4.48
C PRO A 503 18.16 41.42 -5.53
N ALA A 504 17.35 41.80 -6.53
CA ALA A 504 17.72 42.73 -7.58
C ALA A 504 16.50 43.54 -8.09
N ALA A 505 16.76 44.75 -8.59
CA ALA A 505 15.75 45.55 -9.28
C ALA A 505 15.47 44.94 -10.67
N THR A 506 14.26 44.41 -10.86
CA THR A 506 13.82 43.75 -12.09
C THR A 506 12.51 44.36 -12.59
N THR A 507 12.14 44.11 -13.84
CA THR A 507 10.91 44.58 -14.48
C THR A 507 10.17 43.43 -15.15
N ALA A 508 8.89 43.61 -15.48
CA ALA A 508 8.07 42.61 -16.19
C ALA A 508 8.61 42.23 -17.59
N GLN A 509 9.58 42.98 -18.13
CA GLN A 509 10.24 42.65 -19.39
C GLN A 509 11.37 41.62 -19.23
N ASN A 510 11.90 41.46 -18.02
CA ASN A 510 12.96 40.48 -17.73
C ASN A 510 12.39 39.06 -17.65
N THR A 511 13.24 38.06 -17.90
CA THR A 511 12.87 36.63 -17.73
C THR A 511 12.52 36.31 -16.28
N LEU A 512 13.24 36.91 -15.33
CA LEU A 512 12.97 36.79 -13.89
C LEU A 512 12.56 38.16 -13.35
N HIS A 513 11.38 38.24 -12.76
CA HIS A 513 10.84 39.46 -12.16
C HIS A 513 10.41 39.21 -10.72
N PHE A 514 10.84 40.08 -9.80
CA PHE A 514 10.44 40.03 -8.40
C PHE A 514 9.34 41.06 -8.12
N VAL A 515 8.25 40.60 -7.52
CA VAL A 515 7.12 41.42 -7.08
C VAL A 515 6.95 41.26 -5.59
N ARG A 516 7.12 42.35 -4.84
CA ARG A 516 6.88 42.34 -3.40
C ARG A 516 5.39 42.28 -3.10
N VAL A 517 5.00 41.37 -2.21
CA VAL A 517 3.62 41.13 -1.81
C VAL A 517 3.43 41.12 -0.29
N THR A 518 2.18 41.25 0.10
CA THR A 518 1.66 41.04 1.45
C THR A 518 0.42 40.14 1.33
N PRO A 519 -0.03 39.48 2.40
CA PRO A 519 -1.27 38.68 2.34
C PRO A 519 -2.48 39.46 1.81
N GLY A 520 -2.55 40.78 2.08
CA GLY A 520 -3.69 41.62 1.68
C GLY A 520 -3.68 42.08 0.22
N ASN A 521 -2.56 41.96 -0.52
CA ASN A 521 -2.46 42.42 -1.92
C ASN A 521 -1.92 41.35 -2.88
N LEU A 522 -1.67 40.13 -2.40
CA LEU A 522 -1.13 39.02 -3.21
C LEU A 522 -2.00 38.76 -4.44
N VAL A 523 -3.32 38.62 -4.26
CA VAL A 523 -4.25 38.30 -5.36
C VAL A 523 -4.31 39.42 -6.39
N ASP A 524 -4.36 40.68 -5.95
CA ASP A 524 -4.31 41.84 -6.85
C ASP A 524 -3.01 41.84 -7.68
N LYS A 525 -1.89 41.49 -7.05
CA LYS A 525 -0.58 41.41 -7.72
C LYS A 525 -0.49 40.23 -8.69
N LEU A 526 -1.03 39.07 -8.35
CA LEU A 526 -1.13 37.94 -9.27
C LEU A 526 -1.94 38.32 -10.52
N ASN A 527 -3.11 38.94 -10.33
CA ASN A 527 -3.97 39.35 -11.44
C ASN A 527 -3.34 40.47 -12.29
N GLN A 528 -2.66 41.44 -11.66
CA GLN A 528 -1.90 42.47 -12.36
C GLN A 528 -0.79 41.86 -13.23
N SER A 529 -0.03 40.91 -12.69
CA SER A 529 1.01 40.20 -13.43
C SER A 529 0.43 39.36 -14.57
N ALA A 530 -0.73 38.71 -14.39
CA ALA A 530 -1.41 37.98 -15.46
C ALA A 530 -1.81 38.89 -16.63
N GLN A 531 -2.37 40.06 -16.32
CA GLN A 531 -2.72 41.07 -17.33
C GLN A 531 -1.50 41.56 -18.11
N GLN A 532 -0.35 41.74 -17.45
CA GLN A 532 0.87 42.25 -18.06
C GLN A 532 1.74 41.17 -18.71
N SER A 533 1.47 39.90 -18.42
CA SER A 533 2.26 38.78 -18.92
C SER A 533 2.15 38.68 -20.45
N PRO A 534 3.28 38.55 -21.17
CA PRO A 534 3.26 38.23 -22.59
C PRO A 534 3.14 36.73 -22.86
N SER A 535 3.14 35.89 -21.82
CA SER A 535 3.08 34.43 -21.94
C SER A 535 1.70 33.94 -22.41
N ASP A 536 1.69 32.85 -23.17
CA ASP A 536 0.49 32.19 -23.68
C ASP A 536 -0.23 31.40 -22.59
N TRP A 537 0.55 30.74 -21.74
CA TRP A 537 0.09 29.87 -20.66
C TRP A 537 0.62 30.37 -19.33
N LEU A 538 -0.21 30.30 -18.28
CA LEU A 538 0.15 30.68 -16.92
C LEU A 538 0.02 29.47 -15.99
N MET A 539 0.97 29.34 -15.07
CA MET A 539 0.99 28.34 -14.00
C MET A 539 1.33 29.00 -12.67
N LEU A 540 0.65 28.58 -11.61
CA LEU A 540 0.99 28.95 -10.24
C LEU A 540 1.85 27.83 -9.63
N ALA A 541 2.95 28.18 -8.98
CA ALA A 541 3.86 27.25 -8.31
C ALA A 541 4.36 27.86 -6.99
N GLN A 542 4.94 27.05 -6.12
CA GLN A 542 5.50 27.47 -4.84
C GLN A 542 7.03 27.36 -4.84
N ALA A 543 7.70 28.27 -4.12
CA ALA A 543 9.13 28.13 -3.88
C ALA A 543 9.41 26.79 -3.20
N GLY A 544 10.33 26.01 -3.77
CA GLY A 544 10.64 24.65 -3.35
C GLY A 544 10.09 23.59 -4.30
N ASP A 545 9.13 23.91 -5.16
CA ASP A 545 8.70 23.01 -6.24
C ASP A 545 9.83 22.88 -7.27
N GLU A 546 10.20 21.64 -7.60
CA GLU A 546 11.25 21.31 -8.59
C GLU A 546 10.60 21.02 -9.95
N PHE A 547 11.00 21.72 -11.02
CA PHE A 547 10.53 21.42 -12.37
C PHE A 547 11.26 20.21 -12.95
N THR A 548 10.52 19.29 -13.55
CA THR A 548 11.13 18.12 -14.21
C THR A 548 11.88 18.56 -15.48
N ALA A 549 12.97 17.87 -15.80
CA ALA A 549 13.86 18.29 -16.87
C ALA A 549 13.18 18.36 -18.25
N SER A 550 12.29 17.41 -18.56
CA SER A 550 11.57 17.29 -19.84
C SER A 550 10.15 17.84 -19.82
N GLY A 551 9.55 18.11 -18.64
CA GLY A 551 8.12 18.37 -18.52
C GLY A 551 7.64 19.55 -19.37
N LEU A 552 8.23 20.74 -19.16
CA LEU A 552 7.86 21.95 -19.93
C LEU A 552 8.21 21.83 -21.42
N LEU A 553 9.18 21.00 -21.78
CA LEU A 553 9.51 20.76 -23.19
C LEU A 553 8.40 19.94 -23.86
N ARG A 554 7.95 18.87 -23.20
CA ARG A 554 6.82 18.07 -23.68
C ARG A 554 5.55 18.91 -23.78
N ALA A 555 5.24 19.70 -22.74
CA ALA A 555 4.10 20.62 -22.77
C ALA A 555 4.20 21.61 -23.94
N SER A 556 5.40 22.16 -24.21
CA SER A 556 5.59 23.10 -25.33
C SER A 556 5.27 22.50 -26.68
N LEU A 557 5.60 21.22 -26.89
CA LEU A 557 5.37 20.53 -28.17
C LEU A 557 3.89 20.15 -28.33
N GLU A 558 3.28 19.56 -27.32
CA GLU A 558 1.87 19.14 -27.41
C GLU A 558 0.88 20.31 -27.47
N LEU A 559 1.21 21.44 -26.83
CA LEU A 559 0.33 22.63 -26.84
C LEU A 559 0.50 23.50 -28.08
N MET A 560 1.46 23.17 -28.96
CA MET A 560 1.64 23.83 -30.24
C MET A 560 0.46 23.48 -31.16
N GLY A 561 -0.27 24.51 -31.63
CA GLY A 561 -1.46 24.31 -32.47
C GLY A 561 -2.74 23.85 -31.72
N ALA A 562 -2.69 23.66 -30.40
CA ALA A 562 -3.83 23.19 -29.60
C ALA A 562 -4.82 24.32 -29.22
N GLU A 563 -5.25 25.14 -30.18
CA GLU A 563 -6.00 26.39 -29.94
C GLU A 563 -7.30 26.23 -29.14
N SER A 564 -7.97 25.07 -29.25
CA SER A 564 -9.21 24.75 -28.53
C SER A 564 -9.01 24.41 -27.05
N VAL A 565 -7.79 24.10 -26.62
CA VAL A 565 -7.50 23.74 -25.23
C VAL A 565 -7.48 25.00 -24.37
N ARG A 566 -8.26 25.04 -23.30
CA ARG A 566 -8.42 26.20 -22.40
C ARG A 566 -7.53 26.10 -21.17
N ALA A 567 -7.42 24.90 -20.61
CA ALA A 567 -6.63 24.60 -19.43
C ALA A 567 -6.19 23.14 -19.45
N VAL A 568 -5.03 22.86 -18.88
CA VAL A 568 -4.40 21.53 -18.90
C VAL A 568 -4.02 21.14 -17.48
N ALA A 569 -4.62 20.06 -17.00
CA ALA A 569 -4.12 19.35 -15.83
C ALA A 569 -2.82 18.66 -16.23
N THR A 570 -1.79 18.72 -15.39
CA THR A 570 -0.57 17.95 -15.60
C THR A 570 -0.41 16.93 -14.51
N ASP A 571 0.44 15.93 -14.69
CA ASP A 571 0.80 15.06 -13.57
C ASP A 571 1.77 15.79 -12.64
N GLU A 572 2.01 15.20 -11.47
CA GLU A 572 3.09 15.62 -10.57
C GLU A 572 3.66 14.42 -9.83
N ILE A 573 4.84 14.62 -9.26
CA ILE A 573 5.41 13.70 -8.27
C ILE A 573 5.43 14.46 -6.95
N GLN A 574 5.06 13.79 -5.87
CA GLN A 574 5.06 14.36 -4.54
C GLN A 574 6.13 13.72 -3.67
N ARG A 575 6.78 14.55 -2.86
CA ARG A 575 7.71 14.16 -1.81
C ARG A 575 6.95 14.04 -0.51
N LYS A 576 6.96 12.85 0.08
CA LYS A 576 6.44 12.58 1.43
C LYS A 576 7.33 13.23 2.47
N GLU A 577 6.81 13.39 3.68
CA GLU A 577 7.56 13.94 4.84
C GLU A 577 8.89 13.19 5.09
N ASN A 578 8.90 11.87 4.92
CA ASN A 578 10.11 11.04 5.05
C ASN A 578 11.13 11.24 3.91
N GLY A 579 10.77 11.96 2.85
CA GLY A 579 11.58 12.22 1.66
C GLY A 579 11.31 11.30 0.47
N ALA A 580 10.51 10.25 0.62
CA ALA A 580 10.20 9.30 -0.45
C ALA A 580 9.29 9.96 -1.51
N LEU A 581 9.38 9.50 -2.75
CA LEU A 581 8.57 9.98 -3.85
C LEU A 581 7.34 9.11 -4.06
N VAL A 582 6.23 9.75 -4.41
CA VAL A 582 5.03 9.11 -4.92
C VAL A 582 4.54 9.85 -6.15
N ASP A 583 4.05 9.11 -7.13
CA ASP A 583 3.38 9.67 -8.29
C ASP A 583 1.96 10.13 -7.96
N VAL A 584 1.56 11.22 -8.61
CA VAL A 584 0.18 11.70 -8.70
C VAL A 584 -0.13 11.80 -10.19
N PHE A 585 -0.41 10.63 -10.75
CA PHE A 585 -0.78 10.43 -12.15
C PHE A 585 -2.29 10.51 -12.27
N ARG A 586 -2.73 11.70 -12.70
CA ARG A 586 -4.15 12.05 -12.80
C ARG A 586 -4.75 11.31 -14.00
N PRO A 587 -6.02 10.91 -13.95
CA PRO A 587 -6.70 10.50 -15.18
C PRO A 587 -6.85 11.72 -16.11
N GLY A 588 -7.43 11.49 -17.28
CA GLY A 588 -8.06 12.57 -18.04
C GLY A 588 -9.05 13.38 -17.18
N PHE A 589 -9.53 14.50 -17.70
CA PHE A 589 -10.38 15.40 -16.92
C PHE A 589 -11.52 14.66 -16.21
N ASN A 590 -11.54 14.76 -14.88
CA ASN A 590 -12.48 14.05 -14.01
C ASN A 590 -13.15 15.05 -13.07
N LEU A 591 -14.39 15.40 -13.40
CA LEU A 591 -15.15 16.44 -12.70
C LEU A 591 -15.42 16.07 -11.24
N ASP A 592 -15.72 14.80 -10.99
CA ASP A 592 -16.04 14.31 -9.65
C ASP A 592 -14.77 14.25 -8.78
N LEU A 593 -13.63 13.80 -9.30
CA LEU A 593 -12.36 13.88 -8.56
C LEU A 593 -11.94 15.34 -8.31
N LEU A 594 -12.10 16.24 -9.29
CA LEU A 594 -11.78 17.67 -9.11
C LEU A 594 -12.55 18.27 -7.92
N GLN A 595 -13.83 17.95 -7.79
CA GLN A 595 -14.67 18.46 -6.71
C GLN A 595 -14.44 17.74 -5.38
N SER A 596 -14.15 16.44 -5.42
CA SER A 596 -14.03 15.61 -4.22
C SER A 596 -12.64 15.61 -3.59
N VAL A 597 -11.56 15.81 -4.36
CA VAL A 597 -10.17 15.92 -3.85
C VAL A 597 -9.38 17.04 -4.54
N PRO A 598 -9.74 18.32 -4.33
CA PRO A 598 -9.11 19.46 -4.99
C PRO A 598 -7.60 19.56 -4.74
N SER A 599 -7.13 19.16 -3.55
CA SER A 599 -5.71 19.15 -3.17
C SER A 599 -4.85 18.28 -4.09
N LEU A 600 -5.44 17.27 -4.73
CA LEU A 600 -4.77 16.42 -5.73
C LEU A 600 -5.13 16.80 -7.15
N MET A 601 -6.27 17.43 -7.43
CA MET A 601 -6.77 17.60 -8.79
C MET A 601 -6.72 19.04 -9.32
N ALA A 602 -6.60 20.05 -8.46
CA ALA A 602 -6.77 21.46 -8.83
C ALA A 602 -5.45 22.26 -8.82
N ARG A 603 -4.29 21.60 -8.73
CA ARG A 603 -2.99 22.25 -8.55
C ARG A 603 -2.15 22.22 -9.83
N HIS A 604 -1.36 23.27 -10.03
CA HIS A 604 -0.33 23.38 -11.06
C HIS A 604 -0.89 23.25 -12.49
N TRP A 605 -2.10 23.74 -12.72
CA TRP A 605 -2.67 23.73 -14.06
C TRP A 605 -1.97 24.73 -14.97
N LEU A 606 -1.76 24.35 -16.22
CA LEU A 606 -1.42 25.30 -17.28
C LEU A 606 -2.73 25.88 -17.82
N ILE A 607 -2.97 27.17 -17.57
CA ILE A 607 -4.19 27.85 -18.00
C ILE A 607 -3.83 28.87 -19.08
N ARG A 608 -4.55 28.87 -20.21
CA ARG A 608 -4.35 29.90 -21.23
C ARG A 608 -4.57 31.27 -20.59
N ARG A 609 -3.64 32.19 -20.80
CA ARG A 609 -3.69 33.53 -20.20
C ARG A 609 -5.04 34.20 -20.44
N GLN A 610 -5.55 34.15 -21.67
CA GLN A 610 -6.83 34.80 -22.00
C GLN A 610 -8.00 34.16 -21.24
N VAL A 611 -8.03 32.84 -21.10
CA VAL A 611 -9.06 32.11 -20.34
C VAL A 611 -9.03 32.51 -18.86
N LEU A 612 -7.84 32.64 -18.26
CA LEU A 612 -7.70 33.10 -16.88
C LEU A 612 -8.26 34.53 -16.72
N LEU A 613 -7.99 35.42 -17.68
CA LEU A 613 -8.47 36.80 -17.64
C LEU A 613 -9.99 36.90 -17.85
N ASP A 614 -10.54 36.13 -18.80
CA ASP A 614 -11.97 36.08 -19.08
C ASP A 614 -12.77 35.50 -17.89
N ALA A 615 -12.17 34.55 -17.16
CA ALA A 615 -12.72 34.04 -15.90
C ALA A 615 -12.71 35.09 -14.77
N GLY A 616 -12.02 36.23 -14.94
CA GLY A 616 -11.89 37.29 -13.94
C GLY A 616 -10.66 37.17 -13.03
N GLY A 617 -9.69 36.32 -13.39
CA GLY A 617 -8.48 36.08 -12.59
C GLY A 617 -8.73 35.31 -11.29
N TYR A 618 -7.80 35.43 -10.35
CA TYR A 618 -7.88 34.86 -9.01
C TYR A 618 -8.75 35.72 -8.08
N GLN A 619 -9.41 35.10 -7.09
CA GLN A 619 -10.28 35.80 -6.13
C GLN A 619 -9.77 35.71 -4.69
N ALA A 620 -9.72 36.86 -4.00
CA ALA A 620 -9.17 36.97 -2.65
C ALA A 620 -9.99 36.21 -1.59
N ASP A 621 -11.31 36.10 -1.78
CA ASP A 621 -12.21 35.34 -0.92
C ASP A 621 -11.80 33.85 -0.85
N PHE A 622 -11.14 33.34 -1.90
CA PHE A 622 -10.68 31.96 -2.01
C PHE A 622 -9.14 31.85 -1.95
N SER A 623 -8.47 32.71 -1.17
CA SER A 623 -6.99 32.77 -1.10
C SER A 623 -6.26 31.46 -0.76
N LYS A 624 -6.93 30.48 -0.14
CA LYS A 624 -6.40 29.13 0.13
C LYS A 624 -6.83 28.06 -0.89
N ALA A 625 -7.56 28.45 -1.93
CA ALA A 625 -8.14 27.57 -2.95
C ALA A 625 -8.17 28.28 -4.33
N LEU A 626 -7.15 29.10 -4.61
CA LEU A 626 -7.13 30.03 -5.75
C LEU A 626 -7.33 29.32 -7.10
N GLU A 627 -6.58 28.25 -7.33
CA GLU A 627 -6.65 27.47 -8.57
C GLU A 627 -7.97 26.71 -8.66
N PHE A 628 -8.43 26.10 -7.56
CA PHE A 628 -9.69 25.37 -7.53
C PHE A 628 -10.89 26.25 -7.86
N ASP A 629 -11.03 27.42 -7.23
CA ASP A 629 -12.10 28.37 -7.56
C ASP A 629 -12.04 28.84 -9.02
N LEU A 630 -10.84 29.12 -9.53
CA LEU A 630 -10.63 29.53 -10.92
C LEU A 630 -11.11 28.44 -11.90
N LEU A 631 -10.72 27.18 -11.66
CA LEU A 631 -11.14 26.04 -12.49
C LEU A 631 -12.66 25.86 -12.47
N LEU A 632 -13.31 25.98 -11.31
CA LEU A 632 -14.77 25.93 -11.21
C LEU A 632 -15.45 27.04 -12.02
N ARG A 633 -14.90 28.26 -12.04
CA ARG A 633 -15.40 29.36 -12.89
C ARG A 633 -15.17 29.11 -14.38
N ILE A 634 -14.02 28.55 -14.76
CA ILE A 634 -13.74 28.16 -16.15
C ILE A 634 -14.76 27.11 -16.64
N ILE A 635 -15.16 26.18 -15.77
CA ILE A 635 -16.22 25.20 -16.03
C ILE A 635 -17.59 25.88 -16.15
N GLU A 636 -17.92 26.79 -15.24
CA GLU A 636 -19.19 27.54 -15.26
C GLU A 636 -19.38 28.34 -16.55
N GLN A 637 -18.31 28.90 -17.11
CA GLN A 637 -18.37 29.76 -18.30
C GLN A 637 -18.31 29.00 -19.63
N GLY A 638 -17.56 27.89 -19.69
CA GLY A 638 -17.26 27.21 -20.95
C GLY A 638 -17.47 25.70 -20.95
N GLY A 639 -18.12 25.15 -19.92
CA GLY A 639 -18.35 23.70 -19.80
C GLY A 639 -17.06 22.91 -19.58
N LEU A 640 -17.08 21.62 -19.94
CA LEU A 640 -15.94 20.70 -19.78
C LEU A 640 -15.01 20.70 -21.00
N ASP A 641 -15.48 21.21 -22.15
CA ASP A 641 -14.73 21.17 -23.41
C ASP A 641 -13.43 21.97 -23.34
N GLY A 642 -12.34 21.41 -23.87
CA GLY A 642 -11.02 22.04 -23.85
C GLY A 642 -10.32 22.02 -22.49
N LEU A 643 -10.85 21.30 -21.49
CA LEU A 643 -10.09 20.91 -20.30
C LEU A 643 -9.35 19.62 -20.61
N ALA A 644 -8.05 19.73 -20.83
CA ALA A 644 -7.21 18.61 -21.20
C ALA A 644 -6.37 18.11 -20.02
N HIS A 645 -5.74 16.97 -20.21
CA HIS A 645 -4.74 16.43 -19.32
C HIS A 645 -3.50 16.07 -20.12
N LEU A 646 -2.34 16.43 -19.58
CA LEU A 646 -1.03 16.04 -20.09
C LEU A 646 -0.50 14.95 -19.15
N ASP A 647 -0.35 13.72 -19.69
CA ASP A 647 0.25 12.56 -19.01
C ASP A 647 1.77 12.74 -18.77
N GLU A 648 2.20 13.89 -18.25
CA GLU A 648 3.60 14.23 -17.95
C GLU A 648 3.69 14.96 -16.61
N PRO A 649 4.53 14.50 -15.68
CA PRO A 649 4.79 15.24 -14.46
C PRO A 649 5.64 16.47 -14.77
N LEU A 650 5.09 17.65 -14.47
CA LEU A 650 5.84 18.91 -14.64
C LEU A 650 6.65 19.28 -13.42
N LEU A 651 6.23 18.81 -12.24
CA LEU A 651 6.80 19.20 -10.96
C LEU A 651 7.04 17.99 -10.05
N ILE A 652 8.10 18.08 -9.25
CA ILE A 652 8.28 17.34 -8.00
C ILE A 652 8.01 18.34 -6.87
N THR A 653 6.96 18.12 -6.08
CA THR A 653 6.53 19.06 -5.02
C THR A 653 6.51 18.38 -3.67
N GLU A 654 6.39 19.15 -2.58
CA GLU A 654 6.00 18.57 -1.30
C GLU A 654 4.58 18.01 -1.38
N GLN A 655 4.32 16.91 -0.66
CA GLN A 655 3.01 16.29 -0.60
C GLN A 655 1.99 17.27 0.01
N ALA A 656 0.91 17.52 -0.73
CA ALA A 656 -0.20 18.33 -0.24
C ALA A 656 -0.82 17.66 1.00
N PRO A 657 -0.95 18.36 2.14
CA PRO A 657 -1.64 17.81 3.28
C PRO A 657 -3.12 17.61 2.93
N LEU A 658 -3.66 16.43 3.27
CA LEU A 658 -5.08 16.16 3.16
C LEU A 658 -5.78 16.72 4.40
N GLU A 659 -6.07 18.02 4.39
CA GLU A 659 -6.72 18.73 5.50
C GLU A 659 -8.05 19.38 5.06
N GLU A 660 -8.94 19.68 6.01
CA GLU A 660 -10.18 20.40 5.68
C GLU A 660 -9.85 21.86 5.32
N ASN A 661 -10.14 22.24 4.07
CA ASN A 661 -9.92 23.60 3.57
C ASN A 661 -11.26 24.35 3.44
N ALA A 662 -11.49 25.32 4.33
CA ALA A 662 -12.72 26.10 4.34
C ALA A 662 -12.95 26.88 3.02
N HIS A 663 -11.90 27.31 2.34
CA HIS A 663 -12.03 28.08 1.10
C HIS A 663 -12.40 27.17 -0.08
N GLU A 664 -11.88 25.93 -0.12
CA GLU A 664 -12.34 24.92 -1.10
C GLU A 664 -13.83 24.65 -0.93
N ARG A 665 -14.28 24.42 0.31
CA ARG A 665 -15.70 24.19 0.59
C ARG A 665 -16.57 25.36 0.17
N GLN A 666 -16.13 26.59 0.42
CA GLN A 666 -16.86 27.80 0.01
C GLN A 666 -16.89 27.96 -1.52
N ALA A 667 -15.77 27.72 -2.21
CA ALA A 667 -15.70 27.75 -3.67
C ALA A 667 -16.63 26.70 -4.30
N LEU A 668 -16.65 25.48 -3.74
CA LEU A 668 -17.53 24.41 -4.18
C LEU A 668 -19.01 24.74 -3.92
N LEU A 669 -19.36 25.27 -2.74
CA LEU A 669 -20.74 25.71 -2.46
C LEU A 669 -21.19 26.85 -3.39
N ARG A 670 -20.31 27.80 -3.70
CA ARG A 670 -20.57 28.86 -4.69
C ARG A 670 -20.83 28.26 -6.06
N HIS A 671 -19.95 27.37 -6.53
CA HIS A 671 -20.08 26.69 -7.81
C HIS A 671 -21.41 25.94 -7.93
N LEU A 672 -21.73 25.11 -6.94
CA LEU A 672 -22.98 24.34 -6.91
C LEU A 672 -24.21 25.25 -6.86
N GLY A 673 -24.14 26.36 -6.11
CA GLY A 673 -25.19 27.39 -6.08
C GLY A 673 -25.40 28.07 -7.44
N ASN A 674 -24.32 28.41 -8.15
CA ASN A 674 -24.38 28.96 -9.51
C ASN A 674 -24.99 27.99 -10.52
N ARG A 675 -24.79 26.68 -10.30
CA ARG A 675 -25.44 25.61 -11.07
C ARG A 675 -26.90 25.32 -10.66
N GLY A 676 -27.42 26.03 -9.65
CA GLY A 676 -28.82 25.93 -9.21
C GLY A 676 -29.07 24.97 -8.04
N TYR A 677 -28.03 24.33 -7.49
CA TYR A 677 -28.19 23.39 -6.39
C TYR A 677 -28.20 24.08 -5.02
N LYS A 678 -29.02 23.56 -4.10
CA LYS A 678 -28.97 23.89 -2.67
C LYS A 678 -28.13 22.89 -1.91
N ALA A 679 -27.00 22.52 -2.49
CA ALA A 679 -26.21 21.38 -2.07
C ALA A 679 -25.68 21.51 -0.63
N LYS A 680 -25.41 20.36 -0.01
CA LYS A 680 -24.67 20.24 1.23
C LYS A 680 -23.33 19.57 0.91
N VAL A 681 -22.25 20.26 1.23
CA VAL A 681 -20.89 19.70 1.15
C VAL A 681 -20.46 19.24 2.53
N THR A 682 -20.07 17.97 2.65
CA THR A 682 -19.51 17.34 3.87
C THR A 682 -18.16 16.70 3.59
N SER A 683 -17.46 16.28 4.63
CA SER A 683 -16.18 15.58 4.53
C SER A 683 -16.24 14.33 5.41
N ALA A 684 -15.90 13.17 4.85
CA ALA A 684 -15.82 11.90 5.57
C ALA A 684 -14.38 11.61 6.04
N ALA A 685 -13.40 12.13 5.32
CA ALA A 685 -11.98 12.09 5.65
C ALA A 685 -11.34 13.46 5.33
N PRO A 686 -10.35 13.91 6.11
CA PRO A 686 -9.62 15.15 5.83
C PRO A 686 -9.17 15.26 4.35
N GLY A 687 -9.30 16.45 3.76
CA GLY A 687 -8.93 16.69 2.36
C GLY A 687 -9.89 16.12 1.30
N THR A 688 -11.00 15.49 1.70
CA THR A 688 -12.03 14.97 0.79
C THR A 688 -13.38 15.65 0.98
N TRP A 689 -14.12 15.81 -0.12
CA TRP A 689 -15.47 16.38 -0.14
C TRP A 689 -16.48 15.37 -0.67
N GLN A 690 -17.66 15.37 -0.05
CA GLN A 690 -18.84 14.63 -0.47
C GLN A 690 -19.98 15.62 -0.69
N ILE A 691 -20.65 15.50 -1.83
CA ILE A 691 -21.69 16.42 -2.26
C ILE A 691 -23.05 15.73 -2.19
N ASP A 692 -23.92 16.22 -1.32
CA ASP A 692 -25.36 15.96 -1.37
C ASP A 692 -26.00 17.11 -2.16
N TYR A 693 -26.40 16.86 -3.40
CA TYR A 693 -26.96 17.88 -4.30
C TYR A 693 -28.33 18.38 -3.86
N ARG A 694 -29.00 17.66 -2.95
CA ARG A 694 -30.34 17.96 -2.41
C ARG A 694 -31.38 18.20 -3.49
N HIS A 695 -31.46 17.26 -4.42
CA HIS A 695 -32.55 17.20 -5.41
C HIS A 695 -33.91 17.24 -4.72
N THR A 696 -34.82 18.04 -5.25
CA THR A 696 -36.19 18.16 -4.72
C THR A 696 -37.09 17.04 -5.22
N GLU A 697 -36.74 16.44 -6.36
CA GLU A 697 -37.50 15.39 -7.00
C GLU A 697 -37.19 14.04 -6.37
N GLN A 698 -38.20 13.17 -6.34
CA GLN A 698 -38.09 11.78 -5.92
C GLN A 698 -38.65 10.90 -7.03
N PRO A 699 -37.87 10.65 -8.09
CA PRO A 699 -38.33 9.90 -9.24
C PRO A 699 -38.64 8.44 -8.89
N LEU A 700 -39.56 7.81 -9.63
CA LEU A 700 -39.78 6.36 -9.47
C LEU A 700 -38.55 5.60 -10.03
N VAL A 701 -38.07 4.61 -9.27
CA VAL A 701 -36.95 3.75 -9.68
C VAL A 701 -37.44 2.33 -9.94
N SER A 702 -37.16 1.78 -11.12
CA SER A 702 -37.44 0.37 -11.43
C SER A 702 -36.16 -0.47 -11.29
N ILE A 703 -36.13 -1.37 -10.32
CA ILE A 703 -35.01 -2.30 -10.11
C ILE A 703 -35.30 -3.56 -10.91
N ILE A 704 -34.48 -3.85 -11.90
CA ILE A 704 -34.61 -5.02 -12.76
C ILE A 704 -33.64 -6.09 -12.26
N VAL A 705 -34.18 -7.27 -11.94
CA VAL A 705 -33.41 -8.43 -11.49
C VAL A 705 -33.73 -9.63 -12.39
N PRO A 706 -32.77 -10.19 -13.13
CA PRO A 706 -33.00 -11.39 -13.92
C PRO A 706 -33.18 -12.59 -12.99
N VAL A 707 -34.09 -13.50 -13.31
CA VAL A 707 -34.29 -14.70 -12.50
C VAL A 707 -33.26 -15.76 -12.87
N ILE A 708 -32.50 -16.21 -11.88
CA ILE A 708 -31.55 -17.32 -11.96
C ILE A 708 -32.07 -18.57 -11.26
N ASP A 709 -31.49 -19.73 -11.58
CA ASP A 709 -31.87 -21.02 -10.98
C ASP A 709 -31.35 -21.24 -9.55
N ASP A 710 -30.36 -20.45 -9.11
CA ASP A 710 -29.95 -20.41 -7.69
C ASP A 710 -31.00 -19.65 -6.86
N LEU A 711 -32.05 -20.37 -6.48
CA LEU A 711 -33.14 -19.84 -5.66
C LEU A 711 -32.66 -19.24 -4.32
N PRO A 712 -31.73 -19.85 -3.56
CA PRO A 712 -31.14 -19.22 -2.38
C PRO A 712 -30.51 -17.85 -2.67
N ALA A 713 -29.74 -17.69 -3.74
CA ALA A 713 -29.13 -16.42 -4.11
C ALA A 713 -30.19 -15.37 -4.49
N LEU A 714 -31.12 -15.73 -5.38
CA LEU A 714 -32.22 -14.86 -5.81
C LEU A 714 -33.08 -14.37 -4.64
N ARG A 715 -33.39 -15.25 -3.67
CA ARG A 715 -34.11 -14.87 -2.45
C ARG A 715 -33.33 -13.88 -1.61
N ARG A 716 -32.04 -14.11 -1.37
CA ARG A 716 -31.19 -13.19 -0.61
C ARG A 716 -31.12 -11.81 -1.26
N CYS A 717 -30.99 -11.75 -2.59
CA CYS A 717 -31.00 -10.50 -3.34
C CYS A 717 -32.32 -9.75 -3.13
N LEU A 718 -33.46 -10.40 -3.40
CA LEU A 718 -34.78 -9.78 -3.26
C LEU A 718 -35.07 -9.35 -1.81
N GLU A 719 -34.79 -10.20 -0.83
CA GLU A 719 -34.96 -9.87 0.58
C GLU A 719 -34.06 -8.70 1.00
N GLY A 720 -32.80 -8.68 0.52
CA GLY A 720 -31.88 -7.57 0.72
C GLY A 720 -32.45 -6.25 0.23
N VAL A 721 -32.99 -6.23 -1.00
CA VAL A 721 -33.66 -5.05 -1.58
C VAL A 721 -34.88 -4.65 -0.75
N LEU A 722 -35.79 -5.59 -0.44
CA LEU A 722 -37.05 -5.28 0.24
C LEU A 722 -36.87 -4.84 1.70
N LEU A 723 -35.90 -5.42 2.41
CA LEU A 723 -35.70 -5.17 3.84
C LEU A 723 -34.78 -3.99 4.14
N LYS A 724 -33.78 -3.73 3.28
CA LYS A 724 -32.77 -2.70 3.55
C LYS A 724 -33.06 -1.36 2.87
N THR A 725 -33.77 -1.35 1.75
CA THR A 725 -33.98 -0.12 0.96
C THR A 725 -34.88 0.87 1.71
N ARG A 726 -34.34 2.06 2.01
CA ARG A 726 -35.10 3.15 2.65
C ARG A 726 -35.87 4.01 1.66
N TYR A 727 -35.37 4.16 0.44
CA TYR A 727 -36.07 4.90 -0.60
C TYR A 727 -37.46 4.31 -0.84
N SER A 728 -38.49 5.15 -0.92
CA SER A 728 -39.87 4.66 -0.89
C SER A 728 -40.46 4.41 -2.28
N ARG A 729 -40.01 5.18 -3.28
CA ARG A 729 -40.58 5.20 -4.63
C ARG A 729 -39.80 4.28 -5.58
N TYR A 730 -39.92 2.98 -5.34
CA TYR A 730 -39.34 1.98 -6.22
C TYR A 730 -40.29 0.82 -6.48
N GLU A 731 -40.07 0.15 -7.61
CA GLU A 731 -40.59 -1.17 -7.93
C GLU A 731 -39.45 -2.14 -8.24
N VAL A 732 -39.73 -3.44 -8.16
CA VAL A 732 -38.80 -4.51 -8.52
C VAL A 732 -39.44 -5.35 -9.62
N LEU A 733 -38.75 -5.48 -10.75
CA LEU A 733 -39.15 -6.29 -11.88
C LEU A 733 -38.27 -7.55 -11.92
N LEU A 734 -38.85 -8.69 -11.56
CA LEU A 734 -38.20 -9.99 -11.70
C LEU A 734 -38.38 -10.48 -13.13
N ALA A 735 -37.32 -10.42 -13.94
CA ALA A 735 -37.33 -10.81 -15.35
C ALA A 735 -37.02 -12.30 -15.49
N ALA A 736 -38.03 -13.13 -15.71
CA ALA A 736 -37.93 -14.57 -15.77
C ALA A 736 -38.05 -15.12 -17.20
N ASN A 737 -37.17 -16.05 -17.56
CA ASN A 737 -37.35 -16.88 -18.75
C ASN A 737 -38.58 -17.80 -18.63
N GLY A 738 -39.13 -18.20 -19.79
CA GLY A 738 -40.28 -19.11 -19.87
C GLY A 738 -40.03 -20.52 -19.30
N LYS A 739 -38.77 -20.93 -19.14
CA LYS A 739 -38.37 -22.17 -18.46
C LYS A 739 -37.34 -21.85 -17.37
N GLN A 740 -37.69 -22.19 -16.14
CA GLN A 740 -36.85 -22.12 -14.93
C GLN A 740 -37.01 -23.46 -14.19
N SER A 741 -36.14 -23.76 -13.23
CA SER A 741 -36.32 -24.90 -12.33
C SER A 741 -37.68 -24.87 -11.63
N ALA A 742 -38.19 -26.06 -11.27
CA ALA A 742 -39.48 -26.18 -10.59
C ALA A 742 -39.52 -25.38 -9.29
N ALA A 743 -38.44 -25.42 -8.51
CA ALA A 743 -38.33 -24.69 -7.25
C ALA A 743 -38.44 -23.17 -7.42
N VAL A 744 -37.79 -22.60 -8.44
CA VAL A 744 -37.89 -21.17 -8.76
C VAL A 744 -39.28 -20.82 -9.25
N ASN A 745 -39.85 -21.62 -10.15
CA ASN A 745 -41.20 -21.38 -10.66
C ASN A 745 -42.28 -21.42 -9.57
N ASP A 746 -42.20 -22.39 -8.66
CA ASP A 746 -43.11 -22.49 -7.51
C ASP A 746 -42.95 -21.28 -6.59
N TRP A 747 -41.72 -20.87 -6.31
CA TRP A 747 -41.46 -19.67 -5.50
C TRP A 747 -42.00 -18.40 -6.16
N LEU A 748 -41.72 -18.16 -7.44
CA LEU A 748 -42.29 -17.02 -8.19
C LEU A 748 -43.82 -17.06 -8.21
N GLY A 749 -44.42 -18.24 -8.32
CA GLY A 749 -45.87 -18.43 -8.28
C GLY A 749 -46.51 -18.08 -6.94
N THR A 750 -45.76 -18.20 -5.84
CA THR A 750 -46.20 -17.84 -4.47
C THR A 750 -45.85 -16.41 -4.07
N LEU A 751 -44.92 -15.76 -4.77
CA LEU A 751 -44.47 -14.41 -4.44
C LEU A 751 -45.59 -13.38 -4.65
N ARG A 752 -46.00 -12.72 -3.57
CA ARG A 752 -47.00 -11.64 -3.57
C ARG A 752 -46.45 -10.48 -2.76
N HIS A 753 -46.06 -9.40 -3.43
CA HIS A 753 -45.58 -8.19 -2.76
C HIS A 753 -45.97 -6.97 -3.60
N ALA A 754 -46.42 -5.89 -2.95
CA ALA A 754 -46.96 -4.71 -3.65
C ALA A 754 -45.95 -3.97 -4.53
N LYS A 755 -44.64 -4.18 -4.27
CA LYS A 755 -43.54 -3.59 -5.03
C LYS A 755 -42.86 -4.57 -6.00
N VAL A 756 -43.30 -5.82 -6.10
CA VAL A 756 -42.60 -6.83 -6.92
C VAL A 756 -43.52 -7.33 -8.02
N ASN A 757 -43.07 -7.15 -9.26
CA ASN A 757 -43.73 -7.65 -10.46
C ASN A 757 -42.86 -8.72 -11.10
N VAL A 758 -43.45 -9.86 -11.46
CA VAL A 758 -42.76 -10.95 -12.16
C VAL A 758 -43.12 -10.88 -13.63
N LEU A 759 -42.12 -10.62 -14.49
CA LEU A 759 -42.26 -10.57 -15.93
C LEU A 759 -41.75 -11.90 -16.50
N ARG A 760 -42.56 -12.57 -17.32
CA ARG A 760 -42.17 -13.85 -17.93
C ARG A 760 -42.03 -13.69 -19.43
N ALA A 761 -40.84 -14.02 -19.95
CA ALA A 761 -40.60 -14.06 -21.39
C ALA A 761 -41.29 -15.28 -22.02
N ASP A 762 -41.89 -15.09 -23.18
CA ASP A 762 -42.55 -16.16 -23.94
C ASP A 762 -41.55 -17.18 -24.51
N GLN A 763 -40.31 -16.74 -24.76
CA GLN A 763 -39.21 -17.55 -25.28
C GLN A 763 -37.99 -17.44 -24.36
N PRO A 764 -37.07 -18.43 -24.37
CA PRO A 764 -35.80 -18.30 -23.67
C PRO A 764 -34.96 -17.15 -24.25
N LEU A 765 -34.60 -16.20 -23.41
CA LEU A 765 -33.76 -15.03 -23.70
C LEU A 765 -32.43 -15.14 -22.95
N SER A 766 -31.40 -14.47 -23.47
CA SER A 766 -30.16 -14.20 -22.72
C SER A 766 -30.46 -13.28 -21.53
N GLU A 767 -29.55 -13.22 -20.55
CA GLU A 767 -29.70 -12.31 -19.41
C GLU A 767 -29.80 -10.85 -19.86
N VAL A 768 -28.97 -10.46 -20.85
CA VAL A 768 -28.99 -9.13 -21.47
C VAL A 768 -30.36 -8.80 -22.08
N ALA A 769 -30.93 -9.74 -22.83
CA ALA A 769 -32.25 -9.57 -23.43
C ALA A 769 -33.39 -9.53 -22.39
N LEU A 770 -33.23 -10.20 -21.25
CA LEU A 770 -34.19 -10.08 -20.14
C LEU A 770 -34.19 -8.67 -19.54
N TYR A 771 -33.03 -8.02 -19.40
CA TYR A 771 -32.98 -6.63 -18.95
C TYR A 771 -33.69 -5.69 -19.92
N ASN A 772 -33.41 -5.82 -21.23
CA ASN A 772 -34.06 -5.01 -22.25
C ASN A 772 -35.58 -5.21 -22.22
N ALA A 773 -36.07 -6.45 -22.26
CA ALA A 773 -37.51 -6.73 -22.23
C ALA A 773 -38.20 -6.22 -20.94
N ALA A 774 -37.52 -6.29 -19.80
CA ALA A 774 -38.05 -5.76 -18.54
C ALA A 774 -38.04 -4.23 -18.49
N SER A 775 -37.05 -3.58 -19.13
CA SER A 775 -36.96 -2.12 -19.21
C SER A 775 -38.13 -1.48 -19.97
N GLU A 776 -38.66 -2.17 -20.98
CA GLU A 776 -39.85 -1.73 -21.73
C GLU A 776 -41.09 -1.65 -20.83
N GLN A 777 -41.20 -2.56 -19.86
CA GLN A 777 -42.31 -2.64 -18.90
C GLN A 777 -42.09 -1.77 -17.65
N ALA A 778 -40.89 -1.20 -17.48
CA ALA A 778 -40.54 -0.40 -16.33
C ALA A 778 -41.29 0.94 -16.32
N GLN A 779 -41.80 1.31 -15.14
CA GLN A 779 -42.53 2.57 -14.92
C GLN A 779 -41.64 3.68 -14.36
N GLY A 780 -40.46 3.33 -13.88
CA GLY A 780 -39.49 4.25 -13.31
C GLY A 780 -38.86 5.17 -14.34
N GLU A 781 -38.56 6.38 -13.89
CA GLU A 781 -37.76 7.37 -14.64
C GLU A 781 -36.27 6.94 -14.67
N TYR A 782 -35.86 6.17 -13.66
CA TYR A 782 -34.54 5.55 -13.58
C TYR A 782 -34.67 4.04 -13.50
N LEU A 783 -33.76 3.36 -14.19
CA LEU A 783 -33.59 1.92 -14.17
C LEU A 783 -32.37 1.58 -13.32
N VAL A 784 -32.50 0.56 -12.47
CA VAL A 784 -31.36 -0.11 -11.82
C VAL A 784 -31.26 -1.52 -12.36
N LEU A 785 -30.15 -1.83 -13.00
CA LEU A 785 -29.78 -3.20 -13.35
C LEU A 785 -29.08 -3.81 -12.12
N LEU A 786 -29.62 -4.91 -11.59
CA LEU A 786 -29.10 -5.55 -10.38
C LEU A 786 -28.94 -7.05 -10.59
N ALA A 787 -27.74 -7.56 -10.35
CA ALA A 787 -27.47 -8.99 -10.44
C ALA A 787 -28.22 -9.79 -9.37
N ALA A 788 -28.72 -10.96 -9.76
CA ALA A 788 -29.63 -11.77 -8.95
C ALA A 788 -28.96 -12.47 -7.75
N ASP A 789 -27.64 -12.56 -7.76
CA ASP A 789 -26.79 -13.13 -6.71
C ASP A 789 -26.07 -12.06 -5.87
N SER A 790 -26.46 -10.80 -6.04
CA SER A 790 -25.93 -9.66 -5.28
C SER A 790 -26.71 -9.38 -3.99
N GLU A 791 -26.06 -8.76 -3.01
CA GLU A 791 -26.74 -8.31 -1.78
C GLU A 791 -26.39 -6.85 -1.47
N VAL A 792 -27.37 -5.95 -1.49
CA VAL A 792 -27.16 -4.53 -1.11
C VAL A 792 -26.77 -4.41 0.37
N VAL A 793 -25.80 -3.54 0.66
CA VAL A 793 -25.28 -3.34 2.03
C VAL A 793 -25.92 -2.11 2.68
N ASN A 794 -25.89 -0.97 1.98
CA ASN A 794 -26.29 0.32 2.55
C ASN A 794 -27.80 0.58 2.41
N PRO A 795 -28.52 1.03 3.46
CA PRO A 795 -29.96 1.30 3.37
C PRO A 795 -30.36 2.44 2.41
N ASN A 796 -29.48 3.44 2.26
CA ASN A 796 -29.72 4.64 1.43
C ASN A 796 -29.15 4.49 0.00
N TRP A 797 -28.91 3.26 -0.47
CA TRP A 797 -28.19 3.03 -1.72
C TRP A 797 -28.86 3.67 -2.94
N ILE A 798 -30.19 3.63 -3.06
CA ILE A 798 -30.93 4.30 -4.14
C ILE A 798 -30.78 5.82 -4.04
N ASP A 799 -30.90 6.40 -2.84
CA ASP A 799 -30.69 7.84 -2.63
C ASP A 799 -29.29 8.27 -3.08
N SER A 800 -28.27 7.47 -2.76
CA SER A 800 -26.89 7.74 -3.18
C SER A 800 -26.69 7.62 -4.70
N LEU A 801 -27.32 6.65 -5.37
CA LEU A 801 -27.28 6.54 -6.84
C LEU A 801 -27.99 7.74 -7.49
N LEU A 802 -29.19 8.08 -7.00
CA LEU A 802 -29.99 9.20 -7.49
C LEU A 802 -29.34 10.57 -7.24
N ASN A 803 -28.52 10.70 -6.19
CA ASN A 803 -27.77 11.92 -5.92
C ASN A 803 -26.90 12.32 -7.13
N HIS A 804 -26.31 11.34 -7.83
CA HIS A 804 -25.52 11.58 -9.04
C HIS A 804 -26.34 11.44 -10.33
N ALA A 805 -27.26 10.47 -10.42
CA ALA A 805 -28.01 10.20 -11.66
C ALA A 805 -28.97 11.34 -12.06
N GLN A 806 -29.36 12.20 -11.12
CA GLN A 806 -30.18 13.39 -11.41
C GLN A 806 -29.37 14.61 -11.89
N ARG A 807 -28.04 14.50 -12.00
CA ARG A 807 -27.22 15.55 -12.61
C ARG A 807 -27.37 15.49 -14.14
N PRO A 808 -27.65 16.62 -14.82
CA PRO A 808 -27.86 16.62 -16.27
C PRO A 808 -26.69 16.06 -17.10
N GLU A 809 -25.46 16.22 -16.60
CA GLU A 809 -24.25 15.72 -17.26
C GLU A 809 -23.95 14.24 -16.99
N VAL A 810 -24.70 13.56 -16.11
CA VAL A 810 -24.45 12.17 -15.72
C VAL A 810 -25.46 11.24 -16.40
N GLY A 811 -24.95 10.25 -17.11
CA GLY A 811 -25.79 9.24 -17.77
C GLY A 811 -25.96 7.97 -16.94
N ILE A 812 -24.88 7.52 -16.32
CA ILE A 812 -24.80 6.21 -15.65
C ILE A 812 -24.12 6.35 -14.29
N VAL A 813 -24.61 5.61 -13.29
CA VAL A 813 -24.02 5.55 -11.94
C VAL A 813 -23.78 4.09 -11.53
N GLY A 814 -22.57 3.77 -11.08
CA GLY A 814 -22.19 2.44 -10.60
C GLY A 814 -21.81 2.39 -9.12
N ALA A 815 -21.87 1.18 -8.55
CA ALA A 815 -21.56 0.92 -7.15
C ALA A 815 -20.16 0.30 -6.92
N LYS A 816 -19.69 0.36 -5.68
CA LYS A 816 -18.55 -0.43 -5.17
C LYS A 816 -19.00 -1.86 -4.90
N LEU A 817 -18.30 -2.85 -5.45
CA LEU A 817 -18.53 -4.26 -5.14
C LEU A 817 -17.52 -4.73 -4.11
N VAL A 818 -18.00 -5.46 -3.10
CA VAL A 818 -17.21 -6.05 -2.03
C VAL A 818 -17.49 -7.54 -1.92
N ASP A 819 -16.48 -8.34 -1.63
CA ASP A 819 -16.67 -9.77 -1.39
C ASP A 819 -17.11 -10.05 0.06
N ARG A 820 -17.38 -11.33 0.36
CA ARG A 820 -17.79 -11.76 1.70
C ARG A 820 -16.66 -11.70 2.74
N ASP A 821 -15.41 -11.55 2.30
CA ASP A 821 -14.25 -11.36 3.17
C ASP A 821 -13.99 -9.87 3.47
N GLY A 822 -14.84 -8.97 2.96
CA GLY A 822 -14.74 -7.53 3.17
C GLY A 822 -13.64 -6.88 2.34
N LYS A 823 -13.24 -7.51 1.23
CA LYS A 823 -12.30 -6.95 0.25
C LYS A 823 -13.05 -6.36 -0.93
N VAL A 824 -12.40 -5.43 -1.62
CA VAL A 824 -12.89 -4.85 -2.86
C VAL A 824 -12.86 -5.92 -3.95
N ALA A 825 -14.02 -6.14 -4.57
CA ALA A 825 -14.21 -7.06 -5.70
C ALA A 825 -14.30 -6.30 -7.03
N ASN A 826 -14.90 -5.11 -7.03
CA ASN A 826 -14.92 -4.20 -8.18
C ASN A 826 -15.05 -2.73 -7.74
N ALA A 827 -14.32 -1.83 -8.38
CA ALA A 827 -14.28 -0.40 -8.06
C ALA A 827 -14.30 0.48 -9.33
N GLY A 828 -15.10 0.10 -10.32
CA GLY A 828 -15.07 0.68 -11.68
C GLY A 828 -14.35 -0.25 -12.65
N LEU A 829 -14.46 0.04 -13.95
CA LEU A 829 -13.86 -0.76 -15.02
C LEU A 829 -12.88 0.10 -15.82
N ILE A 830 -11.68 -0.44 -16.02
CA ILE A 830 -10.60 0.11 -16.85
C ILE A 830 -10.47 -0.75 -18.10
N LEU A 831 -10.47 -0.12 -19.26
CA LEU A 831 -10.23 -0.75 -20.54
C LEU A 831 -8.72 -0.98 -20.75
N GLY A 832 -8.36 -2.13 -21.31
CA GLY A 832 -6.97 -2.56 -21.51
C GLY A 832 -6.33 -3.25 -20.30
N LEU A 833 -6.90 -3.13 -19.09
CA LEU A 833 -6.36 -3.75 -17.87
C LEU A 833 -6.36 -5.28 -18.01
N ASN A 834 -5.20 -5.90 -17.74
CA ASN A 834 -4.91 -7.32 -17.92
C ASN A 834 -5.27 -7.84 -19.33
N GLU A 835 -4.95 -7.06 -20.37
CA GLU A 835 -5.28 -7.37 -21.76
C GLU A 835 -6.79 -7.57 -22.00
N GLY A 836 -7.64 -6.84 -21.27
CA GLY A 836 -9.09 -6.96 -21.42
C GLY A 836 -9.83 -5.77 -20.84
N VAL A 837 -10.90 -6.03 -20.10
CA VAL A 837 -11.51 -5.06 -19.19
C VAL A 837 -11.23 -5.57 -17.78
N GLY A 838 -10.81 -4.70 -16.87
CA GLY A 838 -10.46 -5.09 -15.51
C GLY A 838 -10.98 -4.10 -14.48
N SER A 839 -11.15 -4.54 -13.24
CA SER A 839 -11.35 -3.63 -12.12
C SER A 839 -10.02 -3.36 -11.41
N PRO A 840 -9.73 -2.12 -11.03
CA PRO A 840 -8.61 -1.83 -10.14
C PRO A 840 -8.92 -2.25 -8.70
N PHE A 841 -7.89 -2.26 -7.85
CA PHE A 841 -7.98 -2.44 -6.39
C PHE A 841 -8.52 -3.79 -5.89
N ILE A 842 -8.60 -4.81 -6.75
CA ILE A 842 -9.09 -6.13 -6.35
C ILE A 842 -8.27 -6.67 -5.18
N GLY A 843 -8.96 -7.12 -4.13
CA GLY A 843 -8.36 -7.68 -2.92
C GLY A 843 -7.89 -6.65 -1.88
N GLU A 844 -7.99 -5.34 -2.15
CA GLU A 844 -7.81 -4.30 -1.13
C GLU A 844 -8.92 -4.38 -0.08
N GLN A 845 -8.68 -3.89 1.14
CA GLN A 845 -9.72 -3.82 2.16
C GLN A 845 -10.83 -2.84 1.74
N HIS A 846 -12.10 -3.12 2.04
CA HIS A 846 -13.21 -2.22 1.65
C HIS A 846 -13.10 -0.78 2.21
N LYS A 847 -12.31 -0.59 3.28
CA LYS A 847 -12.01 0.72 3.89
C LYS A 847 -10.69 1.35 3.41
N ALA A 848 -9.95 0.68 2.52
CA ALA A 848 -8.75 1.27 1.95
C ALA A 848 -9.12 2.56 1.19
N GLU A 849 -8.26 3.56 1.31
CA GLU A 849 -8.39 4.85 0.62
C GLU A 849 -8.12 4.72 -0.88
N GLY A 850 -7.26 3.77 -1.26
CA GLY A 850 -6.85 3.56 -2.64
C GLY A 850 -5.90 4.63 -3.15
N TYR A 851 -5.38 4.42 -4.35
CA TYR A 851 -4.54 5.40 -5.04
C TYR A 851 -5.28 6.73 -5.19
N MET A 852 -4.65 7.84 -4.80
CA MET A 852 -5.26 9.20 -4.83
C MET A 852 -6.65 9.28 -4.17
N GLN A 853 -6.89 8.56 -3.07
CA GLN A 853 -8.20 8.52 -2.36
C GLN A 853 -9.37 7.95 -3.18
N ARG A 854 -9.10 7.36 -4.36
CA ARG A 854 -10.13 6.95 -5.32
C ARG A 854 -11.07 5.85 -4.81
N LEU A 855 -10.79 5.14 -3.71
CA LEU A 855 -11.73 4.14 -3.17
C LEU A 855 -12.77 4.73 -2.20
N VAL A 856 -12.62 6.00 -1.83
CA VAL A 856 -13.45 6.68 -0.81
C VAL A 856 -14.13 7.95 -1.31
N VAL A 857 -13.84 8.40 -2.54
CA VAL A 857 -14.53 9.51 -3.21
C VAL A 857 -15.18 9.10 -4.53
N GLU A 858 -16.17 9.88 -4.96
CA GLU A 858 -16.79 9.77 -6.27
C GLU A 858 -15.82 10.11 -7.40
N GLN A 859 -15.95 9.42 -8.52
CA GLN A 859 -15.09 9.63 -9.68
C GLN A 859 -15.77 9.21 -10.97
N ASN A 860 -15.29 9.74 -12.09
CA ASN A 860 -15.70 9.28 -13.42
C ASN A 860 -14.85 8.08 -13.88
N TYR A 861 -15.50 7.09 -14.47
CA TYR A 861 -14.86 5.95 -15.16
C TYR A 861 -15.40 5.84 -16.59
N SER A 862 -14.69 5.13 -17.46
CA SER A 862 -15.19 4.77 -18.78
C SER A 862 -16.35 3.76 -18.71
N ALA A 863 -16.33 2.86 -17.73
CA ALA A 863 -17.42 1.93 -17.50
C ALA A 863 -17.55 1.49 -16.02
N VAL A 864 -18.74 1.01 -15.67
CA VAL A 864 -19.07 0.41 -14.37
C VAL A 864 -19.83 -0.89 -14.58
N SER A 865 -19.84 -1.76 -13.57
CA SER A 865 -20.41 -3.11 -13.69
C SER A 865 -21.94 -3.13 -13.63
N ARG A 866 -22.58 -3.96 -14.48
CA ARG A 866 -24.03 -4.28 -14.39
C ARG A 866 -24.48 -4.92 -13.08
N VAL A 867 -23.56 -5.37 -12.21
CA VAL A 867 -23.95 -5.96 -10.93
C VAL A 867 -24.83 -5.00 -10.14
N CYS A 868 -24.54 -3.70 -10.21
CA CYS A 868 -25.41 -2.63 -9.73
C CYS A 868 -25.09 -1.35 -10.50
N LEU A 869 -25.97 -1.02 -11.46
CA LEU A 869 -25.84 0.12 -12.36
C LEU A 869 -27.18 0.86 -12.45
N MET A 870 -27.19 2.18 -12.27
CA MET A 870 -28.35 3.05 -12.49
C MET A 870 -28.19 3.87 -13.77
N VAL A 871 -29.27 3.99 -14.54
CA VAL A 871 -29.33 4.79 -15.78
C VAL A 871 -30.71 5.43 -15.92
N GLY A 872 -30.79 6.64 -16.47
CA GLY A 872 -32.08 7.25 -16.80
C GLY A 872 -32.78 6.45 -17.91
N LYS A 873 -34.07 6.15 -17.76
CA LYS A 873 -34.81 5.33 -18.73
C LYS A 873 -34.80 5.95 -20.13
N GLU A 874 -35.01 7.27 -20.21
CA GLU A 874 -34.98 8.00 -21.49
C GLU A 874 -33.62 7.85 -22.19
N LEU A 875 -32.52 7.95 -21.44
CA LEU A 875 -31.19 7.74 -21.99
C LEU A 875 -30.96 6.28 -22.40
N PHE A 876 -31.37 5.32 -21.58
CA PHE A 876 -31.26 3.90 -21.89
C PHE A 876 -31.98 3.57 -23.22
N ASP A 877 -33.20 4.08 -23.39
CA ASP A 877 -33.99 3.92 -24.62
C ASP A 877 -33.31 4.63 -25.81
N ALA A 878 -32.78 5.85 -25.61
CA ALA A 878 -32.10 6.62 -26.65
C ALA A 878 -30.78 5.96 -27.13
N LEU A 879 -30.09 5.23 -26.26
CA LEU A 879 -28.88 4.47 -26.60
C LEU A 879 -29.20 3.08 -27.21
N GLY A 880 -30.48 2.73 -27.33
CA GLY A 880 -30.94 1.44 -27.85
C GLY A 880 -30.76 0.28 -26.87
N GLY A 881 -30.72 0.57 -25.56
CA GLY A 881 -30.53 -0.42 -24.50
C GLY A 881 -29.20 -1.17 -24.57
N LEU A 882 -29.19 -2.38 -24.01
CA LEU A 882 -28.03 -3.26 -24.05
C LEU A 882 -27.97 -3.99 -25.41
N ASP A 883 -26.78 -4.08 -26.01
CA ASP A 883 -26.58 -4.80 -27.28
C ASP A 883 -26.53 -6.32 -27.04
N GLU A 884 -27.72 -6.92 -27.07
CA GLU A 884 -27.94 -8.36 -26.88
C GLU A 884 -27.52 -9.23 -28.07
N ALA A 885 -27.23 -8.63 -29.24
CA ALA A 885 -26.81 -9.38 -30.42
C ALA A 885 -25.32 -9.68 -30.39
N THR A 886 -24.51 -8.70 -29.98
CA THR A 886 -23.04 -8.80 -29.96
C THR A 886 -22.51 -9.23 -28.60
N PHE A 887 -23.15 -8.75 -27.51
CA PHE A 887 -22.61 -8.84 -26.15
C PHE A 887 -23.49 -9.66 -25.19
N ALA A 888 -24.29 -10.59 -25.71
CA ALA A 888 -25.11 -11.51 -24.90
C ALA A 888 -24.32 -12.26 -23.82
N ASP A 889 -23.09 -12.67 -24.16
CA ASP A 889 -22.23 -13.48 -23.29
C ASP A 889 -21.34 -12.63 -22.35
N GLY A 890 -21.32 -11.30 -22.51
CA GLY A 890 -20.56 -10.39 -21.66
C GLY A 890 -20.28 -9.02 -22.28
N TYR A 891 -19.99 -8.04 -21.42
CA TYR A 891 -19.58 -6.66 -21.76
C TYR A 891 -20.66 -5.73 -22.33
N ALA A 892 -21.94 -6.11 -22.31
CA ALA A 892 -23.02 -5.23 -22.74
C ALA A 892 -23.15 -3.95 -21.89
N ASP A 893 -22.76 -4.02 -20.62
CA ASP A 893 -22.68 -2.89 -19.69
C ASP A 893 -21.54 -1.94 -20.02
N VAL A 894 -20.40 -2.47 -20.44
CA VAL A 894 -19.27 -1.67 -20.92
C VAL A 894 -19.65 -0.95 -22.22
N ASP A 895 -20.27 -1.65 -23.17
CA ASP A 895 -20.77 -1.02 -24.41
C ASP A 895 -21.78 0.10 -24.13
N LEU A 896 -22.72 -0.11 -23.20
CA LEU A 896 -23.69 0.91 -22.79
C LEU A 896 -22.99 2.16 -22.21
N CYS A 897 -22.00 1.96 -21.34
CA CYS A 897 -21.24 3.07 -20.76
C CYS A 897 -20.47 3.86 -21.83
N LEU A 898 -19.88 3.17 -22.82
CA LEU A 898 -19.16 3.80 -23.92
C LEU A 898 -20.10 4.54 -24.88
N LYS A 899 -21.28 4.01 -25.16
CA LYS A 899 -22.34 4.73 -25.90
C LYS A 899 -22.76 6.01 -25.16
N ALA A 900 -22.94 5.95 -23.84
CA ALA A 900 -23.28 7.12 -23.04
C ALA A 900 -22.14 8.18 -23.08
N GLY A 901 -20.89 7.73 -22.96
CA GLY A 901 -19.71 8.59 -23.09
C GLY A 901 -19.61 9.26 -24.45
N GLN A 902 -19.84 8.51 -25.54
CA GLN A 902 -19.86 9.06 -26.91
C GLN A 902 -20.97 10.11 -27.09
N ALA A 903 -22.09 9.97 -26.38
CA ALA A 903 -23.17 10.95 -26.34
C ALA A 903 -22.91 12.15 -25.41
N GLY A 904 -21.72 12.23 -24.78
CA GLY A 904 -21.30 13.34 -23.92
C GLY A 904 -21.68 13.21 -22.45
N TYR A 905 -22.18 12.05 -22.01
CA TYR A 905 -22.54 11.82 -20.61
C TYR A 905 -21.38 11.26 -19.79
N LEU A 906 -21.33 11.63 -18.52
CA LEU A 906 -20.42 11.07 -17.54
C LEU A 906 -20.96 9.74 -16.99
N THR A 907 -20.05 8.77 -16.81
CA THR A 907 -20.30 7.57 -16.00
C THR A 907 -19.64 7.77 -14.64
N VAL A 908 -20.45 7.85 -13.58
CA VAL A 908 -19.99 8.11 -12.20
C VAL A 908 -19.94 6.81 -11.41
N TRP A 909 -18.85 6.55 -10.72
CA TRP A 909 -18.78 5.51 -9.71
C TRP A 909 -18.84 6.14 -8.32
N THR A 910 -19.70 5.59 -7.44
CA THR A 910 -19.81 6.08 -6.06
C THR A 910 -19.41 5.00 -5.03
N PRO A 911 -18.49 5.33 -4.10
CA PRO A 911 -18.13 4.44 -3.00
C PRO A 911 -19.19 4.36 -1.90
N LEU A 912 -20.20 5.26 -1.95
CA LEU A 912 -21.29 5.34 -0.96
C LEU A 912 -22.30 4.20 -1.11
N VAL A 913 -22.24 3.46 -2.21
CA VAL A 913 -23.07 2.29 -2.48
C VAL A 913 -22.18 1.05 -2.51
N GLN A 914 -22.40 0.16 -1.56
CA GLN A 914 -21.72 -1.13 -1.47
C GLN A 914 -22.68 -2.27 -1.73
N VAL A 915 -22.24 -3.19 -2.59
CA VAL A 915 -22.98 -4.40 -2.95
C VAL A 915 -22.06 -5.61 -2.75
N LEU A 916 -22.54 -6.61 -2.01
CA LEU A 916 -21.83 -7.88 -1.85
C LEU A 916 -21.98 -8.69 -3.13
N HIS A 917 -20.86 -8.99 -3.78
CA HIS A 917 -20.79 -9.80 -5.01
C HIS A 917 -19.33 -10.24 -5.26
N THR A 918 -19.11 -11.33 -6.00
CA THR A 918 -17.76 -11.83 -6.31
C THR A 918 -16.97 -10.89 -7.23
N GLY A 919 -17.68 -10.07 -8.01
CA GLY A 919 -17.10 -9.10 -8.95
C GLY A 919 -16.43 -9.74 -10.17
N GLU A 920 -16.58 -11.05 -10.36
CA GLU A 920 -15.97 -11.79 -11.47
C GLU A 920 -16.43 -11.24 -12.82
N LEU A 921 -15.45 -11.00 -13.69
CA LEU A 921 -15.71 -10.50 -15.04
C LEU A 921 -15.97 -11.65 -16.02
N PRO A 922 -16.81 -11.42 -17.06
CA PRO A 922 -17.14 -12.47 -18.03
C PRO A 922 -15.91 -13.01 -18.78
N GLN A 923 -15.76 -14.33 -18.81
CA GLN A 923 -14.76 -15.02 -19.63
C GLN A 923 -15.30 -15.24 -21.05
N ALA A 924 -15.45 -14.15 -21.82
CA ALA A 924 -16.03 -14.15 -23.17
C ALA A 924 -15.07 -13.54 -24.21
N PRO A 925 -14.07 -14.31 -24.71
CA PRO A 925 -13.04 -13.78 -25.62
C PRO A 925 -13.60 -13.21 -26.93
N ALA A 926 -14.65 -13.81 -27.50
CA ALA A 926 -15.27 -13.33 -28.72
C ALA A 926 -15.98 -11.98 -28.50
N ALA A 927 -16.71 -11.83 -27.39
CA ALA A 927 -17.35 -10.57 -27.01
C ALA A 927 -16.31 -9.47 -26.73
N LEU A 928 -15.21 -9.81 -26.05
CA LEU A 928 -14.12 -8.87 -25.82
C LEU A 928 -13.46 -8.41 -27.14
N ALA A 929 -13.25 -9.33 -28.08
CA ALA A 929 -12.72 -8.99 -29.40
C ALA A 929 -13.66 -8.05 -30.17
N ALA A 930 -14.97 -8.34 -30.16
CA ALA A 930 -15.97 -7.48 -30.78
C ALA A 930 -16.05 -6.10 -30.10
N LEU A 931 -15.89 -6.03 -28.77
CA LEU A 931 -15.88 -4.78 -28.03
C LEU A 931 -14.68 -3.91 -28.42
N ARG A 932 -13.50 -4.51 -28.59
CA ARG A 932 -12.29 -3.84 -29.07
C ARG A 932 -12.41 -3.34 -30.50
N GLU A 933 -13.00 -4.14 -31.37
CA GLU A 933 -13.25 -3.75 -32.77
C GLU A 933 -14.23 -2.58 -32.85
N LYS A 934 -15.26 -2.57 -31.99
CA LYS A 934 -16.26 -1.51 -31.92
C LYS A 934 -15.71 -0.22 -31.29
N TRP A 935 -14.83 -0.32 -30.30
CA TRP A 935 -14.30 0.80 -29.52
C TRP A 935 -12.76 0.84 -29.48
N PRO A 936 -12.08 0.94 -30.65
CA PRO A 936 -10.62 0.84 -30.70
C PRO A 936 -9.93 1.98 -29.93
N ASP A 937 -10.45 3.20 -30.03
CA ASP A 937 -9.84 4.38 -29.39
C ASP A 937 -9.91 4.29 -27.86
N ALA A 938 -11.03 3.81 -27.31
CA ALA A 938 -11.21 3.66 -25.87
C ALA A 938 -10.29 2.57 -25.26
N PHE A 939 -9.92 1.56 -26.06
CA PHE A 939 -8.93 0.56 -25.67
C PHE A 939 -7.48 1.01 -25.92
N ALA A 940 -7.25 1.92 -26.86
CA ALA A 940 -5.94 2.51 -27.10
C ALA A 940 -5.53 3.43 -25.93
N GLN A 941 -6.48 4.24 -25.44
CA GLN A 941 -6.30 5.08 -24.26
C GLN A 941 -7.63 5.27 -23.53
N ASP A 942 -7.76 4.65 -22.36
CA ASP A 942 -8.90 4.86 -21.46
C ASP A 942 -8.75 6.22 -20.77
N ALA A 943 -9.63 7.18 -21.04
CA ALA A 943 -9.56 8.52 -20.46
C ALA A 943 -9.68 8.54 -18.92
N ALA A 944 -10.23 7.50 -18.29
CA ALA A 944 -10.31 7.39 -16.84
C ALA A 944 -9.03 6.83 -16.18
N TYR A 945 -8.03 6.46 -17.00
CA TYR A 945 -6.78 5.85 -16.57
C TYR A 945 -5.55 6.57 -17.18
N ASN A 946 -4.57 6.86 -16.35
CA ASN A 946 -3.35 7.54 -16.80
C ASN A 946 -2.45 6.59 -17.60
N ALA A 947 -1.90 7.06 -18.72
CA ALA A 947 -1.08 6.23 -19.61
C ALA A 947 0.26 5.77 -19.00
N ASN A 948 0.73 6.45 -17.95
CA ASN A 948 1.97 6.11 -17.24
C ASN A 948 1.77 5.04 -16.15
N LEU A 949 0.54 4.58 -15.92
CA LEU A 949 0.23 3.49 -14.99
C LEU A 949 0.15 2.15 -15.72
N ALA A 950 0.65 1.10 -15.07
CA ALA A 950 0.62 -0.26 -15.62
C ALA A 950 -0.82 -0.75 -15.81
N LEU A 951 -1.10 -1.36 -16.96
CA LEU A 951 -2.34 -2.08 -17.25
C LEU A 951 -2.26 -3.57 -16.85
N SER A 952 -1.50 -3.90 -15.80
CA SER A 952 -1.37 -5.27 -15.29
C SER A 952 -1.63 -5.36 -13.79
N GLY A 953 -1.97 -6.57 -13.32
CA GLY A 953 -2.23 -6.83 -11.91
C GLY A 953 -3.46 -6.08 -11.40
N LYS A 954 -3.28 -5.32 -10.32
CA LYS A 954 -4.35 -4.54 -9.65
C LYS A 954 -4.55 -3.12 -10.20
N GLY A 955 -3.77 -2.71 -11.20
CA GLY A 955 -3.70 -1.32 -11.67
C GLY A 955 -3.07 -0.36 -10.65
N PHE A 956 -2.94 0.92 -11.03
CA PHE A 956 -2.40 2.01 -10.21
C PHE A 956 -0.99 1.75 -9.64
N THR A 957 -0.17 1.06 -10.41
CA THR A 957 1.28 0.97 -10.19
C THR A 957 2.01 1.63 -11.35
N LEU A 958 3.18 2.20 -11.11
CA LEU A 958 4.04 2.77 -12.16
C LEU A 958 4.21 1.79 -13.33
N GLY A 959 3.98 2.27 -14.55
CA GLY A 959 4.20 1.54 -15.79
C GLY A 959 5.67 1.21 -16.06
N GLU A 960 5.93 0.55 -17.18
CA GLU A 960 7.30 0.24 -17.59
C GLU A 960 8.12 1.51 -17.84
N ASN A 961 9.43 1.40 -17.64
CA ASN A 961 10.34 2.49 -17.92
C ASN A 961 10.42 2.71 -19.45
N ALA A 962 9.82 3.79 -19.94
CA ALA A 962 9.72 4.09 -21.36
C ALA A 962 10.13 5.52 -21.66
N SER A 963 10.93 5.69 -22.70
CA SER A 963 11.29 7.00 -23.24
C SER A 963 10.08 7.64 -23.94
N ILE A 964 9.98 8.97 -23.88
CA ILE A 964 9.03 9.72 -24.71
C ILE A 964 9.38 9.50 -26.19
N ASN A 965 8.37 9.21 -27.01
CA ASN A 965 8.54 9.15 -28.47
C ASN A 965 8.63 10.55 -29.05
N TRP A 966 9.77 11.21 -28.85
CA TRP A 966 10.01 12.59 -29.30
C TRP A 966 9.80 12.77 -30.80
N ALA A 967 10.11 11.75 -31.63
CA ALA A 967 9.92 11.83 -33.07
C ALA A 967 8.44 11.91 -33.46
N GLN A 968 7.56 11.21 -32.73
CA GLN A 968 6.11 11.29 -32.95
C GLN A 968 5.53 12.66 -32.58
N LEU A 969 6.11 13.36 -31.60
CA LEU A 969 5.67 14.71 -31.22
C LEU A 969 6.07 15.79 -32.24
N LEU A 970 7.03 15.49 -33.12
CA LEU A 970 7.50 16.40 -34.18
C LEU A 970 6.84 16.13 -35.54
N ALA A 971 6.11 15.02 -35.67
CA ALA A 971 5.48 14.54 -36.89
C ALA A 971 4.03 15.01 -36.97
#